data_AF-A0A0G1NCT4-F1
#
_entry.id   AF-A0A0G1NCT4-F1
#
_cell.length_a   1.000
_cell.length_b   1.000
_cell.length_c   1.000
_cell.angle_alpha   90.00
_cell.angle_beta   90.00
_cell.angle_gamma   90.00
#
_symmetry.space_group_name_H-M   'P 1'
#
loop_
_entity.id
_entity.type
_entity.pdbx_description
1 polymer ?
#
loop_
_entity_poly.entity_id
_entity_poly.type
_entity_poly.pdbx_seq_one_letter_code
_entity_poly.pdbx_strand_id
1 'polypeptide(L)'
;MSALKTLPIADEPRVLLIGAEPWLISQVSLLFAPHQITVVALSAKDFLEVDVQKIELESVYKLIWWVEFVDQDHQQRVLGKLRQLTQVPTMVLGSLPEQFLLEHEALLPELKTAHQFFEAVLAALPEAQFFFGRDWFEVGEPTGLLKLSLRSLNDGLLFDPEMDWFLSSRESFFEVISPYCIRPHSPTRVIVKGRKTMSTVILRRLAGFYTRYYQTNLTIVPVGAVRHSPSTLGFVEVAYPVAIDALLDEFVRRKHQWQSLLTPPPPVSELIKKPAPPIKAEPVLQLPAMRLKAQAAKKQEKVKKVLVNREKERSEVKQAEQIEGELARIFRDNRTEKSEKRIDDKVKIVKKIAKKSRKNKALFYAGLATMALGGIVLFLWGIFAVTTVFARKEISAFLADGLTVEQVYHSGPWSQLLQFQVGYYQRLVGPEILSEGGELAEFEQTLLGLQQEMKRLDFLSEQYFLGILGQGETSAEFPPELAAQLVITQRRLSEMILAVESLGQFQVKESERWLTALKDEQQQLAILTQFPEVFTGVFGGGGKKIYAVLLENNLELRPSGGFIQAVAFLTFDRGLLTDSQVVNVYDLDNRLPGAVQAPAEIQRYLGESNWYLRDSNWNPDFKLAAQQAAWFIQQATGVRVDGVWALNYQALQVMLAALGPMELPVYDEVLTSDNVLERVEFHSDDELVGAGQPKKEYAVAVFSQLLRQLQVIPFEKAGQVLTALAEGLENKQILLSFAATDLQEAMRKLEWSGEVINPVCPTQFSPLTCLVDQVFQVEANISLNRVNAYVRREVRHDIDLGGEKVTHTRTITLKNNAPSQGWPLGTYKAYFRFVLDEEAQPTGAAVNGKKLAGESLAVYSERGRKVVGVPVAVPPQGTATLELSYVTETVPVGPFSYLLFDQKQAGVANTPITITFYNPDHEPTLIAPTAKVYDNSLEFSLTQTDHLFVGASFQ
;
A
#
# COMPACT_ATOMS: atom_id res chain seq x y z
N MET A 1 11.90 15.79 -3.72
CA MET A 1 12.33 16.59 -4.90
C MET A 1 11.61 16.06 -6.14
N SER A 2 11.27 16.93 -7.08
CA SER A 2 10.13 16.83 -8.02
C SER A 2 10.08 15.60 -8.93
N ALA A 3 8.99 14.84 -8.82
CA ALA A 3 8.45 14.08 -9.95
C ALA A 3 8.05 15.10 -11.05
N LEU A 4 8.69 15.00 -12.22
CA LEU A 4 8.47 15.70 -13.50
C LEU A 4 9.82 16.13 -14.11
N LYS A 5 10.68 15.15 -14.45
CA LYS A 5 11.70 15.36 -15.48
C LYS A 5 11.08 15.10 -16.86
N THR A 6 10.23 16.01 -17.32
CA THR A 6 10.11 16.36 -18.74
C THR A 6 9.91 17.87 -18.77
N LEU A 7 10.94 18.61 -19.19
CA LEU A 7 10.88 20.05 -19.48
C LEU A 7 9.96 20.30 -20.70
N PRO A 8 9.57 21.57 -20.96
CA PRO A 8 8.23 21.93 -21.43
C PRO A 8 7.93 21.27 -22.77
N ILE A 9 6.87 20.48 -22.80
CA ILE A 9 6.13 20.30 -24.06
C ILE A 9 5.59 21.70 -24.36
N ALA A 10 5.70 22.14 -25.62
CA ALA A 10 5.34 23.47 -26.11
C ALA A 10 4.10 24.09 -25.43
N ASP A 11 3.93 25.41 -25.49
CA ASP A 11 2.84 26.17 -24.84
C ASP A 11 1.42 25.53 -24.98
N GLU A 12 1.20 24.71 -26.00
CA GLU A 12 0.00 23.88 -26.19
C GLU A 12 0.35 22.39 -26.46
N PRO A 13 0.57 21.57 -25.42
CA PRO A 13 0.87 20.15 -25.58
C PRO A 13 -0.34 19.36 -26.09
N ARG A 14 -0.12 18.40 -26.99
CA ARG A 14 -1.18 17.56 -27.57
C ARG A 14 -0.88 16.07 -27.55
N VAL A 15 -1.92 15.27 -27.37
CA VAL A 15 -1.90 13.80 -27.57
C VAL A 15 -2.59 13.49 -28.89
N LEU A 16 -1.91 12.74 -29.75
CA LEU A 16 -2.50 12.24 -31.00
C LEU A 16 -3.09 10.85 -30.75
N LEU A 17 -4.41 10.72 -30.87
CA LEU A 17 -5.12 9.47 -30.67
C LEU A 17 -5.65 8.95 -32.02
N ILE A 18 -5.11 7.85 -32.51
CA ILE A 18 -5.32 7.37 -33.89
C ILE A 18 -6.14 6.09 -33.88
N GLY A 19 -7.19 6.04 -34.69
CA GLY A 19 -8.03 4.84 -34.86
C GLY A 19 -8.81 4.45 -33.61
N ALA A 20 -8.89 5.32 -32.60
CA ALA A 20 -9.49 5.01 -31.32
C ALA A 20 -11.02 4.98 -31.36
N GLU A 21 -11.57 4.04 -30.61
CA GLU A 21 -12.99 3.93 -30.34
C GLU A 21 -13.53 5.13 -29.55
N PRO A 22 -14.82 5.51 -29.71
CA PRO A 22 -15.43 6.63 -29.00
C PRO A 22 -15.26 6.57 -27.47
N TRP A 23 -15.31 5.37 -26.89
CA TRP A 23 -15.12 5.18 -25.45
C TRP A 23 -13.69 5.55 -25.02
N LEU A 24 -12.69 5.16 -25.80
CA LEU A 24 -11.28 5.43 -25.51
C LEU A 24 -10.96 6.91 -25.69
N ILE A 25 -11.53 7.55 -26.72
CA ILE A 25 -11.43 9.00 -26.93
C ILE A 25 -11.95 9.74 -25.69
N SER A 26 -13.12 9.36 -25.17
CA SER A 26 -13.70 9.98 -23.98
C SER A 26 -12.80 9.80 -22.75
N GLN A 27 -12.29 8.59 -22.52
CA GLN A 27 -11.48 8.27 -21.35
C GLN A 27 -10.10 8.96 -21.39
N VAL A 28 -9.43 8.95 -22.54
CA VAL A 28 -8.16 9.66 -22.74
C VAL A 28 -8.35 11.17 -22.62
N SER A 29 -9.43 11.73 -23.15
CA SER A 29 -9.73 13.17 -23.03
C SER A 29 -9.94 13.57 -21.57
N LEU A 30 -10.68 12.77 -20.79
CA LEU A 30 -10.87 12.99 -19.35
C LEU A 30 -9.55 12.87 -18.57
N LEU A 31 -8.71 11.91 -18.93
CA LEU A 31 -7.42 11.66 -18.29
C LEU A 31 -6.46 12.85 -18.45
N PHE A 32 -6.44 13.48 -19.62
CA PHE A 32 -5.52 14.58 -19.93
C PHE A 32 -6.08 15.98 -19.63
N ALA A 33 -7.38 16.12 -19.41
CA ALA A 33 -8.01 17.42 -19.12
C ALA A 33 -7.38 18.17 -17.92
N PRO A 34 -7.06 17.53 -16.78
CA PRO A 34 -6.41 18.21 -15.65
C PRO A 34 -4.99 18.71 -15.95
N HIS A 35 -4.35 18.16 -16.98
CA HIS A 35 -2.97 18.46 -17.36
C HIS A 35 -2.87 19.53 -18.45
N GLN A 36 -3.99 20.10 -18.89
CA GLN A 36 -4.03 21.09 -19.99
C GLN A 36 -3.44 20.55 -21.30
N ILE A 37 -3.47 19.22 -21.50
CA ILE A 37 -3.00 18.56 -22.73
C ILE A 37 -4.21 18.30 -23.63
N THR A 38 -4.17 18.81 -24.85
CA THR A 38 -5.28 18.68 -25.82
C THR A 38 -5.24 17.31 -26.49
N VAL A 39 -6.36 16.58 -26.51
CA VAL A 39 -6.46 15.30 -27.22
C VAL A 39 -7.00 15.52 -28.63
N VAL A 40 -6.20 15.20 -29.64
CA VAL A 40 -6.58 15.24 -31.06
C VAL A 40 -6.85 13.82 -31.51
N ALA A 41 -8.13 13.46 -31.60
CA ALA A 41 -8.56 12.16 -32.10
C ALA A 41 -8.72 12.19 -33.63
N LEU A 42 -8.07 11.25 -34.31
CA LEU A 42 -8.13 11.08 -35.77
C LEU A 42 -8.59 9.67 -36.08
N SER A 43 -9.52 9.52 -37.02
CA SER A 43 -9.79 8.21 -37.59
C SER A 43 -8.55 7.71 -38.33
N ALA A 44 -8.42 6.39 -38.50
CA ALA A 44 -7.32 5.81 -39.27
C ALA A 44 -7.23 6.41 -40.69
N LYS A 45 -8.39 6.68 -41.31
CA LYS A 45 -8.50 7.32 -42.62
C LYS A 45 -8.00 8.76 -42.60
N ASP A 46 -8.41 9.56 -41.63
CA ASP A 46 -7.99 10.97 -41.52
C ASP A 46 -6.48 11.06 -41.29
N PHE A 47 -5.93 10.19 -40.44
CA PHE A 47 -4.48 10.12 -40.22
C PHE A 47 -3.70 9.78 -41.50
N LEU A 48 -4.26 8.96 -42.39
CA LEU A 48 -3.68 8.67 -43.71
C LEU A 48 -3.71 9.87 -44.68
N GLU A 49 -4.48 10.91 -44.40
CA GLU A 49 -4.51 12.16 -45.17
C GLU A 49 -3.60 13.25 -44.56
N VAL A 50 -3.19 13.11 -43.29
CA VAL A 50 -2.28 14.06 -42.61
C VAL A 50 -0.87 14.05 -43.21
N ASP A 51 -0.34 15.23 -43.53
CA ASP A 51 1.06 15.43 -43.91
C ASP A 51 1.94 15.42 -42.65
N VAL A 52 2.57 14.27 -42.38
CA VAL A 52 3.37 14.06 -41.15
C VAL A 52 4.58 14.98 -41.04
N GLN A 53 5.07 15.54 -42.15
CA GLN A 53 6.19 16.50 -42.14
C GLN A 53 5.79 17.88 -41.63
N LYS A 54 4.48 18.18 -41.58
CA LYS A 54 3.93 19.44 -41.06
C LYS A 54 3.45 19.36 -39.62
N ILE A 55 3.57 18.20 -38.98
CA ILE A 55 3.25 18.06 -37.56
C ILE A 55 4.40 18.68 -36.76
N GLU A 56 4.08 19.67 -35.93
CA GLU A 56 5.01 20.23 -34.96
C GLU A 56 5.28 19.18 -33.86
N LEU A 57 6.26 18.30 -34.11
CA LEU A 57 6.58 17.15 -33.25
C LEU A 57 6.90 17.56 -31.80
N GLU A 58 7.45 18.76 -31.62
CA GLU A 58 7.77 19.34 -30.30
C GLU A 58 6.52 19.63 -29.44
N SER A 59 5.34 19.73 -30.06
CA SER A 59 4.06 19.89 -29.35
C SER A 59 3.39 18.56 -29.00
N VAL A 60 3.85 17.44 -29.58
CA VAL A 60 3.20 16.14 -29.42
C VAL A 60 3.78 15.41 -28.21
N TYR A 61 3.02 15.38 -27.14
CA TYR A 61 3.38 14.70 -25.89
C TYR A 61 3.47 13.18 -26.07
N LYS A 62 2.45 12.58 -26.69
CA LYS A 62 2.34 11.13 -26.89
C LYS A 62 1.41 10.83 -28.05
N LEU A 63 1.73 9.77 -28.79
CA LEU A 63 0.88 9.19 -29.81
C LEU A 63 0.30 7.88 -29.27
N ILE A 64 -1.02 7.73 -29.34
CA ILE A 64 -1.74 6.54 -28.92
C ILE A 64 -2.46 5.98 -30.15
N TRP A 65 -2.14 4.76 -30.55
CA TRP A 65 -2.77 4.09 -31.68
C TRP A 65 -3.58 2.89 -31.19
N TRP A 66 -4.89 2.91 -31.47
CA TRP A 66 -5.74 1.74 -31.33
C TRP A 66 -5.66 0.90 -32.61
N VAL A 67 -5.09 -0.30 -32.50
CA VAL A 67 -4.90 -1.22 -33.62
C VAL A 67 -6.01 -2.27 -33.65
N GLU A 68 -6.58 -2.44 -34.84
CA GLU A 68 -7.55 -3.50 -35.14
C GLU A 68 -6.93 -4.53 -36.08
N PHE A 69 -7.24 -5.81 -35.89
CA PHE A 69 -6.64 -6.89 -36.69
C PHE A 69 -7.53 -7.38 -37.84
N VAL A 70 -8.62 -6.67 -38.14
CA VAL A 70 -9.67 -7.06 -39.11
C VAL A 70 -9.45 -6.48 -40.52
N ASP A 71 -8.89 -5.26 -40.65
CA ASP A 71 -8.58 -4.60 -41.93
C ASP A 71 -7.07 -4.31 -42.07
N GLN A 72 -6.31 -5.36 -42.38
CA GLN A 72 -4.85 -5.31 -42.33
C GLN A 72 -4.22 -4.44 -43.41
N ASP A 73 -4.81 -4.37 -44.60
CA ASP A 73 -4.29 -3.50 -45.67
C ASP A 73 -4.36 -2.03 -45.26
N HIS A 74 -5.43 -1.62 -44.58
CA HIS A 74 -5.56 -0.28 -44.04
C HIS A 74 -4.58 -0.02 -42.89
N GLN A 75 -4.49 -0.96 -41.95
CA GLN A 75 -3.63 -0.83 -40.76
C GLN A 75 -2.14 -0.88 -41.10
N GLN A 76 -1.74 -1.60 -42.16
CA GLN A 76 -0.38 -1.58 -42.69
C GLN A 76 0.02 -0.19 -43.22
N ARG A 77 -0.91 0.52 -43.86
CA ARG A 77 -0.66 1.90 -44.31
C ARG A 77 -0.50 2.86 -43.13
N VAL A 78 -1.30 2.68 -42.07
CA VAL A 78 -1.17 3.46 -40.82
C VAL A 78 0.19 3.19 -40.17
N LEU A 79 0.58 1.93 -40.03
CA LEU A 79 1.89 1.52 -39.53
C LEU A 79 3.04 2.14 -40.34
N GLY A 80 2.92 2.16 -41.67
CA GLY A 80 3.90 2.80 -42.55
C GLY A 80 4.07 4.30 -42.33
N LYS A 81 3.00 5.02 -41.96
CA LYS A 81 3.08 6.43 -41.53
C LYS A 81 3.64 6.58 -40.12
N LEU A 82 3.24 5.74 -39.18
CA LEU A 82 3.74 5.79 -37.79
C LEU A 82 5.26 5.60 -37.71
N ARG A 83 5.85 4.77 -38.59
CA ARG A 83 7.30 4.61 -38.72
C ARG A 83 8.04 5.89 -39.11
N GLN A 84 7.35 6.92 -39.60
CA GLN A 84 7.94 8.22 -39.92
C GLN A 84 7.98 9.14 -38.69
N LEU A 85 7.32 8.77 -37.59
CA LEU A 85 7.19 9.54 -36.34
C LEU A 85 8.02 8.92 -35.20
N THR A 86 9.23 8.43 -35.49
CA THR A 86 10.07 7.71 -34.50
C THR A 86 10.52 8.53 -33.30
N GLN A 87 10.45 9.86 -33.38
CA GLN A 87 10.81 10.76 -32.30
C GLN A 87 9.66 10.98 -31.28
N VAL A 88 8.45 10.49 -31.57
CA VAL A 88 7.28 10.68 -30.71
C VAL A 88 7.04 9.43 -29.87
N PRO A 89 6.94 9.57 -28.52
CA PRO A 89 6.48 8.51 -27.64
C PRO A 89 5.20 7.84 -28.16
N THR A 90 5.28 6.55 -28.49
CA THR A 90 4.17 5.83 -29.14
C THR A 90 3.65 4.69 -28.28
N MET A 91 2.35 4.69 -28.03
CA MET A 91 1.62 3.63 -27.34
C MET A 91 0.67 2.95 -28.33
N VAL A 92 0.70 1.63 -28.38
CA VAL A 92 -0.14 0.77 -29.21
C VAL A 92 -1.08 -0.02 -28.30
N LEU A 93 -2.38 0.14 -28.55
CA LEU A 93 -3.46 -0.44 -27.77
C LEU A 93 -4.30 -1.34 -28.67
N GLY A 94 -4.78 -2.47 -28.18
CA GLY A 94 -5.74 -3.29 -28.93
C GLY A 94 -6.21 -4.52 -28.17
N SER A 95 -6.97 -5.38 -28.85
CA SER A 95 -7.29 -6.73 -28.37
C SER A 95 -6.34 -7.75 -29.00
N LEU A 96 -5.97 -8.79 -28.24
CA LEU A 96 -5.20 -9.89 -28.81
C LEU A 96 -6.04 -10.58 -29.91
N PRO A 97 -5.49 -10.82 -31.11
CA PRO A 97 -6.17 -11.56 -32.17
C PRO A 97 -6.19 -13.06 -31.84
N GLU A 98 -7.03 -13.47 -30.89
CA GLU A 98 -7.15 -14.86 -30.45
C GLU A 98 -8.55 -15.42 -30.64
N GLN A 99 -8.64 -16.74 -30.86
CA GLN A 99 -9.92 -17.42 -31.05
C GLN A 99 -9.86 -18.86 -30.54
N PHE A 100 -11.00 -19.35 -30.06
CA PHE A 100 -11.21 -20.76 -29.72
C PHE A 100 -11.81 -21.48 -30.93
N LEU A 101 -11.13 -22.53 -31.37
CA LEU A 101 -11.58 -23.42 -32.44
C LEU A 101 -11.72 -24.84 -31.89
N LEU A 102 -12.62 -25.63 -32.47
CA LEU A 102 -12.71 -27.05 -32.14
C LEU A 102 -11.44 -27.77 -32.60
N GLU A 103 -11.03 -28.85 -31.92
CA GLU A 103 -9.79 -29.60 -32.23
C GLU A 103 -9.67 -30.07 -33.70
N HIS A 104 -10.81 -30.18 -34.41
CA HIS A 104 -10.87 -30.60 -35.82
C HIS A 104 -11.05 -29.45 -36.82
N GLU A 105 -11.22 -28.20 -36.36
CA GLU A 105 -11.36 -27.03 -37.24
C GLU A 105 -9.99 -26.52 -37.70
N ALA A 106 -9.85 -26.24 -39.00
CA ALA A 106 -8.63 -25.63 -39.53
C ALA A 106 -8.52 -24.16 -39.08
N LEU A 107 -7.28 -23.69 -38.87
CA LEU A 107 -7.01 -22.29 -38.56
C LEU A 107 -7.53 -21.38 -39.68
N LEU A 108 -8.38 -20.42 -39.33
CA LEU A 108 -8.96 -19.48 -40.28
C LEU A 108 -7.85 -18.64 -40.95
N PRO A 109 -7.85 -18.49 -42.29
CA PRO A 109 -6.85 -17.67 -42.99
C PRO A 109 -6.72 -16.25 -42.41
N GLU A 110 -7.85 -15.62 -42.06
CA GLU A 110 -7.92 -14.29 -41.46
C GLU A 110 -7.16 -14.21 -40.12
N LEU A 111 -7.30 -15.22 -39.26
CA LEU A 111 -6.61 -15.30 -37.97
C LEU A 111 -5.09 -15.48 -38.15
N LYS A 112 -4.69 -16.27 -39.16
CA LYS A 112 -3.28 -16.43 -39.51
C LYS A 112 -2.66 -15.11 -39.98
N THR A 113 -3.35 -14.38 -40.85
CA THR A 113 -2.85 -13.07 -41.32
C THR A 113 -2.84 -12.05 -40.16
N ALA A 114 -3.79 -12.13 -39.23
CA ALA A 114 -3.82 -11.29 -38.03
C ALA A 114 -2.62 -11.53 -37.10
N HIS A 115 -2.24 -12.79 -36.89
CA HIS A 115 -1.03 -13.14 -36.13
C HIS A 115 0.22 -12.61 -36.83
N GLN A 116 0.32 -12.73 -38.15
CA GLN A 116 1.43 -12.19 -38.91
C GLN A 116 1.51 -10.66 -38.82
N PHE A 117 0.37 -9.97 -38.85
CA PHE A 117 0.33 -8.52 -38.70
C PHE A 117 0.70 -8.08 -37.28
N PHE A 118 0.24 -8.79 -36.24
CA PHE A 118 0.63 -8.54 -34.86
C PHE A 118 2.16 -8.56 -34.69
N GLU A 119 2.83 -9.61 -35.17
CA GLU A 119 4.30 -9.69 -35.14
C GLU A 119 4.96 -8.55 -35.94
N ALA A 120 4.39 -8.18 -37.10
CA ALA A 120 4.90 -7.08 -37.92
C ALA A 120 4.80 -5.72 -37.20
N VAL A 121 3.75 -5.49 -36.40
CA VAL A 121 3.59 -4.28 -35.58
C VAL A 121 4.65 -4.21 -34.48
N LEU A 122 4.88 -5.32 -33.76
CA LEU A 122 5.91 -5.38 -32.71
C LEU A 122 7.33 -5.14 -33.25
N ALA A 123 7.64 -5.71 -34.41
CA ALA A 123 8.93 -5.54 -35.06
C ALA A 123 9.13 -4.11 -35.62
N ALA A 124 8.04 -3.46 -36.05
CA ALA A 124 8.08 -2.15 -36.68
C ALA A 124 8.29 -0.98 -35.71
N LEU A 125 7.86 -1.14 -34.45
CA LEU A 125 7.85 -0.10 -33.43
C LEU A 125 8.54 -0.61 -32.15
N PRO A 126 9.87 -0.88 -32.18
CA PRO A 126 10.56 -1.52 -31.05
C PRO A 126 10.54 -0.70 -29.76
N GLU A 127 10.53 0.63 -29.88
CA GLU A 127 10.52 1.57 -28.74
C GLU A 127 9.11 1.93 -28.26
N ALA A 128 8.06 1.34 -28.84
CA ALA A 128 6.69 1.61 -28.44
C ALA A 128 6.28 0.86 -27.17
N GLN A 129 5.27 1.40 -26.50
CA GLN A 129 4.54 0.67 -25.46
C GLN A 129 3.41 -0.13 -26.12
N PHE A 130 3.25 -1.39 -25.75
CA PHE A 130 2.22 -2.28 -26.27
C PHE A 130 1.32 -2.75 -25.14
N PHE A 131 0.02 -2.50 -25.24
CA PHE A 131 -0.98 -3.01 -24.31
C PHE A 131 -2.08 -3.75 -25.08
N PHE A 132 -2.25 -5.03 -24.80
CA PHE A 132 -3.28 -5.84 -25.44
C PHE A 132 -4.19 -6.52 -24.43
N GLY A 133 -5.50 -6.40 -24.64
CA GLY A 133 -6.51 -7.10 -23.83
C GLY A 133 -6.67 -8.56 -24.25
N ARG A 134 -6.70 -9.48 -23.28
CA ARG A 134 -6.99 -10.92 -23.45
C ARG A 134 -8.41 -11.25 -23.01
N ASP A 135 -9.08 -12.14 -23.73
CA ASP A 135 -10.46 -12.59 -23.42
C ASP A 135 -11.44 -11.44 -23.17
N TRP A 136 -11.42 -10.45 -24.07
CA TRP A 136 -12.25 -9.25 -23.99
C TRP A 136 -13.74 -9.60 -23.97
N PHE A 137 -14.48 -9.03 -23.01
CA PHE A 137 -15.92 -9.25 -22.85
C PHE A 137 -16.70 -7.96 -23.09
N GLU A 138 -17.71 -8.05 -23.97
CA GLU A 138 -18.60 -6.93 -24.27
C GLU A 138 -20.07 -7.37 -24.16
N VAL A 139 -20.89 -6.54 -23.51
CA VAL A 139 -22.29 -6.85 -23.18
C VAL A 139 -23.18 -6.89 -24.44
N GLY A 140 -22.76 -6.25 -25.54
CA GLY A 140 -23.56 -6.05 -26.76
C GLY A 140 -23.29 -7.03 -27.91
N GLU A 141 -22.14 -7.71 -27.94
CA GLU A 141 -21.77 -8.66 -28.99
C GLU A 141 -21.09 -9.89 -28.35
N PRO A 142 -21.36 -11.12 -28.81
CA PRO A 142 -20.63 -12.28 -28.33
C PRO A 142 -19.21 -12.19 -28.87
N THR A 143 -18.22 -11.91 -28.03
CA THR A 143 -16.80 -11.87 -28.43
C THR A 143 -16.24 -13.27 -28.67
N GLY A 144 -15.05 -13.38 -29.27
CA GLY A 144 -14.43 -14.66 -29.68
C GLY A 144 -14.42 -15.75 -28.61
N LEU A 145 -14.31 -15.38 -27.34
CA LEU A 145 -14.38 -16.26 -26.16
C LEU A 145 -15.72 -17.02 -26.07
N LEU A 146 -16.84 -16.33 -26.29
CA LEU A 146 -18.19 -16.86 -26.09
C LEU A 146 -18.84 -17.34 -27.38
N LYS A 147 -18.33 -16.93 -28.54
CA LYS A 147 -18.84 -17.39 -29.85
C LYS A 147 -18.90 -18.91 -29.92
N LEU A 148 -17.85 -19.61 -29.49
CA LEU A 148 -17.82 -21.09 -29.46
C LEU A 148 -18.90 -21.65 -28.52
N SER A 149 -18.94 -21.17 -27.28
CA SER A 149 -19.84 -21.70 -26.26
C SER A 149 -21.32 -21.44 -26.53
N LEU A 150 -21.65 -20.39 -27.28
CA LEU A 150 -23.02 -20.02 -27.61
C LEU A 150 -23.52 -20.58 -28.95
N ARG A 151 -22.70 -21.29 -29.74
CA ARG A 151 -23.10 -21.81 -31.08
C ARG A 151 -24.38 -22.63 -31.07
N SER A 152 -24.59 -23.46 -30.05
CA SER A 152 -25.77 -24.35 -29.92
C SER A 152 -26.78 -23.85 -28.86
N LEU A 153 -26.77 -22.54 -28.58
CA LEU A 153 -27.68 -21.92 -27.62
C LEU A 153 -29.16 -22.15 -27.99
N ASN A 154 -29.49 -22.18 -29.29
CA ASN A 154 -30.84 -22.42 -29.78
C ASN A 154 -31.33 -23.87 -29.54
N ASP A 155 -30.41 -24.82 -29.39
CA ASP A 155 -30.71 -26.21 -29.04
C ASP A 155 -30.73 -26.44 -27.51
N GLY A 156 -30.55 -25.37 -26.73
CA GLY A 156 -30.46 -25.43 -25.27
C GLY A 156 -29.12 -25.93 -24.75
N LEU A 157 -28.06 -25.89 -25.57
CA LEU A 157 -26.73 -26.37 -25.23
C LEU A 157 -25.72 -25.21 -25.12
N LEU A 158 -24.78 -25.33 -24.18
CA LEU A 158 -23.58 -24.51 -24.11
C LEU A 158 -22.35 -25.40 -24.26
N PHE A 159 -21.50 -25.09 -25.24
CA PHE A 159 -20.25 -25.83 -25.42
C PHE A 159 -19.18 -25.33 -24.46
N ASP A 160 -18.64 -26.23 -23.67
CA ASP A 160 -17.59 -25.94 -22.70
C ASP A 160 -16.24 -26.43 -23.23
N PRO A 161 -15.28 -25.53 -23.53
CA PRO A 161 -13.96 -25.94 -23.98
C PRO A 161 -13.09 -26.54 -22.87
N GLU A 162 -13.54 -26.53 -21.61
CA GLU A 162 -12.80 -27.01 -20.43
C GLU A 162 -11.41 -26.35 -20.30
N MET A 163 -11.34 -25.03 -20.51
CA MET A 163 -10.11 -24.25 -20.48
C MET A 163 -10.20 -23.03 -19.56
N ASP A 164 -9.04 -22.48 -19.21
CA ASP A 164 -8.96 -21.22 -18.48
C ASP A 164 -9.37 -20.03 -19.35
N TRP A 165 -10.28 -19.23 -18.82
CA TRP A 165 -10.71 -17.94 -19.34
C TRP A 165 -10.26 -16.81 -18.41
N PHE A 166 -9.96 -15.65 -18.99
CA PHE A 166 -9.44 -14.47 -18.32
C PHE A 166 -10.28 -13.23 -18.66
N LEU A 167 -11.60 -13.30 -18.44
CA LEU A 167 -12.55 -12.25 -18.81
C LEU A 167 -12.10 -10.84 -18.41
N SER A 168 -11.86 -9.98 -19.40
CA SER A 168 -11.52 -8.56 -19.21
C SER A 168 -12.63 -7.63 -19.70
N SER A 169 -12.69 -6.40 -19.20
CA SER A 169 -13.60 -5.34 -19.66
C SER A 169 -12.85 -4.09 -20.14
N ARG A 170 -13.54 -3.21 -20.88
CA ARG A 170 -13.02 -1.89 -21.31
C ARG A 170 -12.52 -1.05 -20.14
N GLU A 171 -13.28 -1.02 -19.06
CA GLU A 171 -12.96 -0.28 -17.84
C GLU A 171 -11.69 -0.83 -17.20
N SER A 172 -11.62 -2.15 -16.98
CA SER A 172 -10.43 -2.79 -16.42
C SER A 172 -9.19 -2.59 -17.30
N PHE A 173 -9.34 -2.59 -18.62
CA PHE A 173 -8.25 -2.32 -19.54
C PHE A 173 -7.76 -0.87 -19.42
N PHE A 174 -8.69 0.08 -19.38
CA PHE A 174 -8.34 1.50 -19.26
C PHE A 174 -7.65 1.81 -17.93
N GLU A 175 -8.14 1.26 -16.82
CA GLU A 175 -7.52 1.40 -15.50
C GLU A 175 -6.04 1.00 -15.51
N VAL A 176 -5.71 -0.12 -16.18
CA VAL A 176 -4.33 -0.61 -16.27
C VAL A 176 -3.46 0.29 -17.14
N ILE A 177 -3.96 0.81 -18.26
CA ILE A 177 -3.15 1.64 -19.17
C ILE A 177 -3.07 3.12 -18.76
N SER A 178 -4.04 3.62 -17.98
CA SER A 178 -4.16 5.05 -17.64
C SER A 178 -2.89 5.66 -17.03
N PRO A 179 -2.14 4.99 -16.13
CA PRO A 179 -0.91 5.58 -15.59
C PRO A 179 0.19 5.70 -16.64
N TYR A 180 0.25 4.76 -17.60
CA TYR A 180 1.24 4.75 -18.68
C TYR A 180 0.99 5.86 -19.71
N CYS A 181 -0.26 6.33 -19.82
CA CYS A 181 -0.56 7.48 -20.66
C CYS A 181 0.16 8.75 -20.16
N ILE A 182 0.29 8.95 -18.84
CA ILE A 182 0.85 10.19 -18.23
C ILE A 182 2.31 10.04 -17.77
N ARG A 183 2.79 8.82 -17.51
CA ARG A 183 4.17 8.59 -17.07
C ARG A 183 5.19 8.80 -18.19
N PRO A 184 6.49 9.02 -17.83
CA PRO A 184 7.59 9.01 -18.79
C PRO A 184 7.54 7.77 -19.69
N HIS A 185 7.82 7.96 -20.98
CA HIS A 185 7.76 6.89 -21.96
C HIS A 185 8.88 5.88 -21.74
N SER A 186 8.51 4.61 -21.55
CA SER A 186 9.45 3.48 -21.44
C SER A 186 8.93 2.32 -22.27
N PRO A 187 9.73 1.67 -23.14
CA PRO A 187 9.27 0.52 -23.91
C PRO A 187 8.77 -0.61 -23.00
N THR A 188 7.48 -0.95 -23.10
CA THR A 188 6.83 -1.97 -22.26
C THR A 188 5.86 -2.79 -23.09
N ARG A 189 5.74 -4.09 -22.81
CA ARG A 189 4.82 -5.00 -23.49
C ARG A 189 3.95 -5.69 -22.44
N VAL A 190 2.66 -5.37 -22.43
CA VAL A 190 1.72 -5.80 -21.40
C VAL A 190 0.48 -6.46 -22.01
N ILE A 191 0.08 -7.59 -21.44
CA ILE A 191 -1.21 -8.21 -21.70
C ILE A 191 -2.09 -7.99 -20.49
N VAL A 192 -3.23 -7.32 -20.69
CA VAL A 192 -4.22 -7.09 -19.64
C VAL A 192 -5.27 -8.18 -19.70
N LYS A 193 -5.47 -8.89 -18.60
CA LYS A 193 -6.37 -10.05 -18.52
C LYS A 193 -7.17 -10.05 -17.21
N GLY A 194 -8.29 -10.76 -17.19
CA GLY A 194 -9.04 -11.03 -15.97
C GLY A 194 -8.42 -12.12 -15.10
N ARG A 195 -9.04 -12.40 -13.95
CA ARG A 195 -8.64 -13.53 -13.10
C ARG A 195 -8.88 -14.86 -13.81
N LYS A 196 -7.90 -15.77 -13.69
CA LYS A 196 -8.00 -17.14 -14.19
C LYS A 196 -9.25 -17.82 -13.65
N THR A 197 -10.17 -18.17 -14.54
CA THR A 197 -11.42 -18.82 -14.19
C THR A 197 -11.73 -19.91 -15.22
N MET A 198 -12.00 -21.12 -14.75
CA MET A 198 -12.42 -22.22 -15.62
C MET A 198 -13.68 -21.84 -16.41
N SER A 199 -13.70 -22.10 -17.72
CA SER A 199 -14.83 -21.87 -18.62
C SER A 199 -16.13 -22.45 -18.08
N THR A 200 -16.09 -23.64 -17.48
CA THR A 200 -17.25 -24.29 -16.84
C THR A 200 -17.91 -23.42 -15.77
N VAL A 201 -17.11 -22.70 -14.98
CA VAL A 201 -17.62 -21.85 -13.89
C VAL A 201 -18.36 -20.65 -14.46
N ILE A 202 -17.82 -20.02 -15.51
CA ILE A 202 -18.43 -18.88 -16.20
C ILE A 202 -19.71 -19.32 -16.91
N LEU A 203 -19.68 -20.45 -17.62
CA LEU A 203 -20.84 -20.99 -18.33
C LEU A 203 -21.97 -21.41 -17.38
N ARG A 204 -21.67 -21.92 -16.18
CA ARG A 204 -22.70 -22.18 -15.14
C ARG A 204 -23.37 -20.89 -14.68
N ARG A 205 -22.61 -19.82 -14.47
CA ARG A 205 -23.16 -18.50 -14.10
C ARG A 205 -24.07 -17.97 -15.20
N LEU A 206 -23.59 -18.00 -16.46
CA LEU A 206 -24.37 -17.61 -17.63
C LEU A 206 -25.67 -18.43 -17.76
N ALA A 207 -25.58 -19.76 -17.63
CA ALA A 207 -26.76 -20.63 -17.64
C ALA A 207 -27.74 -20.30 -16.51
N GLY A 208 -27.24 -19.98 -15.31
CA GLY A 208 -28.05 -19.55 -14.17
C GLY A 208 -28.82 -18.25 -14.45
N PHE A 209 -28.17 -17.25 -15.04
CA PHE A 209 -28.86 -16.03 -15.48
C PHE A 209 -29.88 -16.32 -16.59
N TYR A 210 -29.56 -17.21 -17.52
CA TYR A 210 -30.47 -17.58 -18.60
C TYR A 210 -31.72 -18.30 -18.08
N THR A 211 -31.58 -19.23 -17.12
CA THR A 211 -32.69 -19.85 -16.41
C THR A 211 -33.53 -18.79 -15.67
N ARG A 212 -32.88 -17.83 -15.01
CA ARG A 212 -33.55 -16.76 -14.25
C ARG A 212 -34.42 -15.86 -15.14
N TYR A 213 -33.90 -15.41 -16.29
CA TYR A 213 -34.60 -14.45 -17.15
C TYR A 213 -35.50 -15.10 -18.20
N TYR A 214 -35.12 -16.25 -18.75
CA TYR A 214 -35.80 -16.89 -19.88
C TYR A 214 -36.44 -18.25 -19.55
N GLN A 215 -36.39 -18.68 -18.28
CA GLN A 215 -36.97 -19.95 -17.80
C GLN A 215 -36.52 -21.18 -18.63
N THR A 216 -35.34 -21.09 -19.23
CA THR A 216 -34.78 -22.13 -20.09
C THR A 216 -33.54 -22.70 -19.41
N ASN A 217 -33.52 -24.00 -19.16
CA ASN A 217 -32.36 -24.68 -18.59
C ASN A 217 -31.40 -25.04 -19.73
N LEU A 218 -30.23 -24.41 -19.71
CA LEU A 218 -29.15 -24.73 -20.65
C LEU A 218 -28.32 -25.90 -20.11
N THR A 219 -27.99 -26.85 -20.98
CA THR A 219 -27.11 -27.98 -20.66
C THR A 219 -25.70 -27.66 -21.12
N ILE A 220 -24.73 -27.74 -20.20
CA ILE A 220 -23.31 -27.53 -20.52
C ILE A 220 -22.73 -28.86 -21.02
N VAL A 221 -22.13 -28.86 -22.21
CA VAL A 221 -21.56 -30.04 -22.86
C VAL A 221 -20.06 -29.81 -23.09
N PRO A 222 -19.17 -30.63 -22.53
CA PRO A 222 -17.73 -30.50 -22.77
C PRO A 222 -17.38 -30.85 -24.23
N VAL A 223 -16.54 -30.02 -24.85
CA VAL A 223 -16.06 -30.17 -26.23
C VAL A 223 -14.54 -30.04 -26.28
N GLY A 224 -13.88 -30.76 -27.20
CA GLY A 224 -12.45 -30.57 -27.48
C GLY A 224 -12.23 -29.27 -28.25
N ALA A 225 -11.51 -28.31 -27.66
CA ALA A 225 -11.20 -27.03 -28.29
C ALA A 225 -9.76 -26.60 -28.00
N VAL A 226 -9.19 -25.80 -28.90
CA VAL A 226 -7.84 -25.25 -28.82
C VAL A 226 -7.92 -23.73 -28.89
N ARG A 227 -7.18 -23.05 -28.00
CA ARG A 227 -6.97 -21.60 -28.07
C ARG A 227 -5.86 -21.32 -29.08
N HIS A 228 -6.18 -20.58 -30.15
CA HIS A 228 -5.20 -20.07 -31.10
C HIS A 228 -4.95 -18.58 -30.78
N SER A 229 -3.74 -18.27 -30.32
CA SER A 229 -3.30 -16.92 -29.92
C SER A 229 -1.94 -16.63 -30.58
N PRO A 230 -1.61 -15.37 -30.92
CA PRO A 230 -0.27 -15.03 -31.41
C PRO A 230 0.80 -15.29 -30.35
N SER A 231 2.08 -15.21 -30.72
CA SER A 231 3.16 -15.32 -29.75
C SER A 231 3.11 -14.13 -28.80
N THR A 232 3.04 -14.42 -27.50
CA THR A 232 3.09 -13.39 -26.45
C THR A 232 4.42 -13.41 -25.71
N LEU A 233 5.46 -13.96 -26.33
CA LEU A 233 6.80 -14.01 -25.76
C LEU A 233 7.32 -12.57 -25.53
N GLY A 234 7.77 -12.29 -24.31
CA GLY A 234 8.24 -10.96 -23.91
C GLY A 234 7.13 -9.98 -23.51
N PHE A 235 5.88 -10.45 -23.38
CA PHE A 235 4.80 -9.69 -22.72
C PHE A 235 4.69 -10.05 -21.24
N VAL A 236 4.51 -9.05 -20.40
CA VAL A 236 4.12 -9.21 -18.99
C VAL A 236 2.61 -9.31 -18.92
N GLU A 237 2.07 -10.32 -18.24
CA GLU A 237 0.62 -10.48 -18.08
C GLU A 237 0.16 -9.86 -16.76
N VAL A 238 -0.79 -8.92 -16.82
CA VAL A 238 -1.36 -8.22 -15.67
C VAL A 238 -2.81 -8.64 -15.49
N ALA A 239 -3.13 -9.19 -14.32
CA ALA A 239 -4.48 -9.62 -13.97
C ALA A 239 -5.24 -8.52 -13.21
N TYR A 240 -6.44 -8.14 -13.67
CA TYR A 240 -7.30 -7.15 -13.00
C TYR A 240 -8.65 -7.76 -12.57
N PRO A 241 -9.18 -7.42 -11.39
CA PRO A 241 -10.49 -7.91 -10.96
C PRO A 241 -11.62 -7.32 -11.82
N VAL A 242 -12.53 -8.18 -12.27
CA VAL A 242 -13.71 -7.79 -13.06
C VAL A 242 -14.96 -8.30 -12.36
N ALA A 243 -16.02 -7.49 -12.32
CA ALA A 243 -17.33 -7.87 -11.81
C ALA A 243 -18.07 -8.80 -12.80
N ILE A 244 -17.53 -10.00 -13.01
CA ILE A 244 -17.98 -10.98 -14.01
C ILE A 244 -19.49 -11.25 -13.89
N ASP A 245 -20.04 -11.35 -12.68
CA ASP A 245 -21.47 -11.61 -12.49
C ASP A 245 -22.36 -10.48 -13.02
N ALA A 246 -21.96 -9.21 -12.81
CA ALA A 246 -22.71 -8.07 -13.31
C ALA A 246 -22.69 -8.00 -14.84
N LEU A 247 -21.52 -8.28 -15.45
CA LEU A 247 -21.33 -8.29 -16.89
C LEU A 247 -22.10 -9.43 -17.57
N LEU A 248 -22.05 -10.65 -17.02
CA LEU A 248 -22.79 -11.80 -17.53
C LEU A 248 -24.30 -11.62 -17.39
N ASP A 249 -24.75 -11.08 -16.26
CA ASP A 249 -26.15 -10.75 -16.03
C ASP A 249 -26.65 -9.75 -17.08
N GLU A 250 -25.92 -8.65 -17.27
CA GLU A 250 -26.29 -7.65 -18.27
C GLU A 250 -26.27 -8.21 -19.70
N PHE A 251 -25.25 -9.00 -20.03
CA PHE A 251 -25.12 -9.65 -21.35
C PHE A 251 -26.32 -10.55 -21.64
N VAL A 252 -26.73 -11.37 -20.66
CA VAL A 252 -27.91 -12.23 -20.79
C VAL A 252 -29.18 -11.39 -20.94
N ARG A 253 -29.36 -10.31 -20.17
CA ARG A 253 -30.51 -9.40 -20.31
C ARG A 253 -30.59 -8.74 -21.70
N ARG A 254 -29.44 -8.50 -22.34
CA ARG A 254 -29.34 -7.93 -23.70
C ARG A 254 -29.38 -8.97 -24.83
N LYS A 255 -29.80 -10.22 -24.57
CA LYS A 255 -29.90 -11.32 -25.56
C LYS A 255 -30.43 -10.92 -26.94
N HIS A 256 -31.45 -10.08 -26.99
CA HIS A 256 -32.07 -9.63 -28.24
C HIS A 256 -31.12 -8.87 -29.18
N GLN A 257 -30.03 -8.30 -28.66
CA GLN A 257 -29.03 -7.54 -29.43
C GLN A 257 -28.03 -8.45 -30.15
N TRP A 258 -27.74 -9.63 -29.58
CA TRP A 258 -26.67 -10.49 -30.07
C TRP A 258 -27.10 -11.88 -30.53
N GLN A 259 -28.29 -12.36 -30.17
CA GLN A 259 -28.70 -13.73 -30.52
C GLN A 259 -28.75 -13.97 -32.03
N SER A 260 -29.11 -12.96 -32.82
CA SER A 260 -29.12 -13.04 -34.29
C SER A 260 -27.73 -13.09 -34.92
N LEU A 261 -26.67 -12.81 -34.15
CA LEU A 261 -25.28 -12.82 -34.61
C LEU A 261 -24.64 -14.22 -34.50
N LEU A 262 -25.34 -15.19 -33.89
CA LEU A 262 -24.84 -16.56 -33.73
C LEU A 262 -25.00 -17.36 -35.02
N THR A 263 -23.91 -17.96 -35.50
CA THR A 263 -23.92 -18.91 -36.62
C THR A 263 -24.43 -20.29 -36.18
N PRO A 264 -25.31 -20.97 -36.94
CA PRO A 264 -25.80 -22.31 -36.58
C PRO A 264 -24.67 -23.36 -36.58
N PRO A 265 -24.72 -24.36 -35.67
CA PRO A 265 -23.63 -25.33 -35.49
C PRO A 265 -23.64 -26.45 -36.56
N PRO A 266 -22.49 -27.13 -36.78
CA PRO A 266 -22.45 -28.45 -37.44
C PRO A 266 -23.14 -29.54 -36.57
N PRO A 267 -23.52 -30.70 -37.14
CA PRO A 267 -24.30 -31.72 -36.42
C PRO A 267 -23.60 -32.26 -35.15
N VAL A 268 -24.34 -32.25 -34.03
CA VAL A 268 -23.89 -32.49 -32.64
C VAL A 268 -23.32 -33.90 -32.38
N SER A 269 -23.50 -34.86 -33.30
CA SER A 269 -23.12 -36.27 -33.12
C SER A 269 -21.62 -36.56 -33.08
N GLU A 270 -20.76 -35.62 -33.48
CA GLU A 270 -19.30 -35.80 -33.55
C GLU A 270 -18.51 -35.06 -32.46
N LEU A 271 -19.18 -34.28 -31.58
CA LEU A 271 -18.51 -33.28 -30.71
C LEU A 271 -18.40 -33.65 -29.22
N ILE A 272 -18.99 -34.78 -28.78
CA ILE A 272 -19.19 -35.08 -27.34
C ILE A 272 -18.11 -36.05 -26.81
N LYS A 273 -17.29 -35.61 -25.83
CA LYS A 273 -16.46 -36.52 -24.99
C LYS A 273 -17.39 -37.32 -24.05
N LYS A 274 -17.29 -38.66 -24.07
CA LYS A 274 -18.11 -39.54 -23.19
C LYS A 274 -17.83 -39.26 -21.70
N PRO A 275 -18.85 -39.12 -20.84
CA PRO A 275 -18.66 -38.75 -19.43
C PRO A 275 -18.14 -39.91 -18.56
N ALA A 276 -17.31 -39.57 -17.55
CA ALA A 276 -16.85 -40.47 -16.48
C ALA A 276 -17.88 -40.57 -15.34
N PRO A 277 -17.90 -41.67 -14.53
CA PRO A 277 -19.00 -41.96 -13.60
C PRO A 277 -18.97 -41.12 -12.30
N PRO A 278 -20.13 -40.93 -11.64
CA PRO A 278 -20.27 -39.97 -10.52
C PRO A 278 -19.81 -40.53 -9.16
N ILE A 279 -19.23 -39.64 -8.34
CA ILE A 279 -18.84 -39.88 -6.93
C ILE A 279 -20.04 -39.60 -6.00
N LYS A 280 -20.25 -40.47 -5.00
CA LYS A 280 -21.39 -40.46 -4.06
C LYS A 280 -21.33 -39.31 -3.05
N ALA A 281 -22.49 -38.73 -2.74
CA ALA A 281 -22.68 -37.73 -1.68
C ALA A 281 -23.18 -38.36 -0.35
N GLU A 282 -22.71 -37.85 0.78
CA GLU A 282 -23.22 -38.14 2.13
C GLU A 282 -24.45 -37.26 2.49
N PRO A 283 -25.30 -37.70 3.43
CA PRO A 283 -26.63 -37.11 3.63
C PRO A 283 -26.63 -35.96 4.66
N VAL A 284 -27.37 -34.88 4.36
CA VAL A 284 -27.64 -33.77 5.28
C VAL A 284 -28.92 -34.05 6.08
N LEU A 285 -28.83 -33.79 7.40
CA LEU A 285 -29.88 -33.84 8.42
C LEU A 285 -31.13 -33.00 8.03
N GLN A 286 -32.33 -33.57 8.17
CA GLN A 286 -33.61 -32.86 8.08
C GLN A 286 -34.11 -32.44 9.47
N LEU A 287 -34.68 -31.23 9.56
CA LEU A 287 -35.59 -30.78 10.61
C LEU A 287 -36.90 -30.25 9.97
N PRO A 288 -38.05 -30.25 10.68
CA PRO A 288 -39.32 -30.70 10.13
C PRO A 288 -40.25 -29.56 9.69
N ALA A 289 -41.01 -29.83 8.63
CA ALA A 289 -42.08 -28.97 8.14
C ALA A 289 -43.32 -29.04 9.04
N MET A 290 -43.80 -27.89 9.54
CA MET A 290 -45.20 -27.72 9.91
C MET A 290 -45.99 -27.10 8.75
N ARG A 291 -46.95 -27.91 8.29
CA ARG A 291 -47.98 -27.58 7.31
C ARG A 291 -48.99 -26.58 7.88
N LEU A 292 -49.42 -25.63 7.05
CA LEU A 292 -50.84 -25.32 6.91
C LEU A 292 -51.22 -25.49 5.43
N LYS A 293 -52.12 -26.44 5.22
CA LYS A 293 -52.62 -26.93 3.93
C LYS A 293 -53.76 -26.03 3.41
N ALA A 294 -53.89 -26.07 2.09
CA ALA A 294 -55.16 -26.17 1.33
C ALA A 294 -56.06 -24.93 1.29
N GLN A 295 -56.70 -24.56 0.18
CA GLN A 295 -56.88 -25.15 -1.16
C GLN A 295 -57.47 -23.99 -1.99
N ALA A 296 -56.93 -23.56 -3.13
CA ALA A 296 -56.88 -24.24 -4.43
C ALA A 296 -58.26 -24.64 -4.98
N ALA A 297 -58.74 -23.88 -5.96
CA ALA A 297 -59.62 -24.36 -7.03
C ALA A 297 -59.17 -23.76 -8.38
N LYS A 298 -58.12 -24.38 -8.92
CA LYS A 298 -57.89 -24.62 -10.37
C LYS A 298 -59.21 -25.15 -10.99
N LYS A 299 -59.56 -25.01 -12.27
CA LYS A 299 -58.92 -24.63 -13.54
C LYS A 299 -59.93 -25.09 -14.60
N GLN A 300 -60.19 -24.36 -15.67
CA GLN A 300 -60.58 -24.87 -17.01
C GLN A 300 -60.75 -23.68 -17.98
N GLU A 301 -59.91 -23.49 -18.99
CA GLU A 301 -59.88 -24.21 -20.29
C GLU A 301 -60.94 -23.61 -21.25
N LYS A 302 -60.52 -22.76 -22.22
CA LYS A 302 -60.52 -23.05 -23.69
C LYS A 302 -61.93 -23.41 -24.21
N VAL A 303 -62.55 -22.81 -25.22
CA VAL A 303 -62.15 -22.06 -26.41
C VAL A 303 -63.42 -21.38 -26.99
N LYS A 304 -63.18 -20.30 -27.72
CA LYS A 304 -64.07 -19.53 -28.61
C LYS A 304 -64.86 -20.37 -29.65
N LYS A 305 -66.00 -19.79 -30.10
CA LYS A 305 -66.69 -19.93 -31.42
C LYS A 305 -67.86 -20.92 -31.44
N VAL A 306 -69.01 -20.61 -32.05
CA VAL A 306 -69.21 -20.21 -33.45
C VAL A 306 -70.57 -19.50 -33.58
N LEU A 307 -70.64 -18.46 -34.42
CA LEU A 307 -71.71 -18.11 -35.38
C LEU A 307 -71.33 -16.74 -35.95
N VAL A 308 -70.43 -16.72 -36.95
CA VAL A 308 -70.72 -16.71 -38.40
C VAL A 308 -71.17 -15.32 -38.87
N ASN A 309 -70.23 -14.67 -39.57
CA ASN A 309 -70.32 -13.85 -40.79
C ASN A 309 -71.50 -12.85 -40.90
N ARG A 310 -71.33 -11.63 -41.39
CA ARG A 310 -70.37 -11.09 -42.35
C ARG A 310 -70.62 -9.57 -42.42
N GLU A 311 -69.58 -8.83 -42.79
CA GLU A 311 -69.64 -7.60 -43.58
C GLU A 311 -70.66 -6.52 -43.16
N LYS A 312 -70.15 -5.36 -42.74
CA LYS A 312 -70.20 -4.21 -43.64
C LYS A 312 -69.35 -3.06 -43.12
N GLU A 313 -68.36 -2.78 -43.94
CA GLU A 313 -67.65 -1.52 -43.99
C GLU A 313 -68.61 -0.33 -44.08
N ARG A 314 -68.03 0.80 -43.65
CA ARG A 314 -68.01 2.07 -44.35
C ARG A 314 -68.83 3.19 -43.70
N SER A 315 -68.02 4.14 -43.22
CA SER A 315 -68.08 5.56 -43.52
C SER A 315 -69.36 6.31 -43.16
N GLU A 316 -69.16 7.24 -42.25
CA GLU A 316 -69.45 8.67 -42.46
C GLU A 316 -70.92 9.09 -42.62
N VAL A 317 -71.27 10.05 -41.76
CA VAL A 317 -72.14 11.20 -42.05
C VAL A 317 -73.65 10.99 -41.83
N LYS A 318 -74.08 11.62 -40.72
CA LYS A 318 -75.31 12.44 -40.54
C LYS A 318 -76.64 11.69 -40.41
N GLN A 319 -77.25 11.83 -39.23
CA GLN A 319 -78.37 12.76 -38.96
C GLN A 319 -79.60 12.38 -39.80
N ALA A 320 -80.54 11.67 -39.20
CA ALA A 320 -81.64 12.20 -38.38
C ALA A 320 -82.91 12.26 -39.24
N GLU A 321 -83.82 11.33 -38.95
CA GLU A 321 -85.16 11.30 -39.53
C GLU A 321 -86.03 12.43 -38.91
N GLN A 322 -86.47 13.29 -39.82
CA GLN A 322 -87.79 13.93 -39.94
C GLN A 322 -88.95 13.18 -39.21
N ILE A 323 -90.06 13.76 -38.74
CA ILE A 323 -90.69 15.07 -38.95
C ILE A 323 -91.85 15.24 -37.94
N GLU A 324 -92.19 16.51 -37.72
CA GLU A 324 -93.41 17.14 -37.19
C GLU A 324 -94.70 16.30 -37.11
N GLY A 325 -95.48 16.55 -36.06
CA GLY A 325 -96.93 16.54 -36.17
C GLY A 325 -97.45 17.94 -35.92
N GLU A 326 -97.73 18.71 -36.97
CA GLU A 326 -98.99 19.45 -37.16
C GLU A 326 -98.93 20.34 -38.41
N LEU A 327 -99.53 19.81 -39.48
CA LEU A 327 -100.16 20.62 -40.53
C LEU A 327 -101.08 21.64 -39.86
N ALA A 328 -101.11 22.89 -40.23
CA ALA A 328 -100.59 23.53 -41.42
C ALA A 328 -100.40 25.00 -41.06
N ARG A 329 -100.00 25.79 -42.06
CA ARG A 329 -100.39 27.20 -42.21
C ARG A 329 -101.66 27.49 -41.37
N ILE A 330 -101.68 28.55 -40.58
CA ILE A 330 -102.13 29.86 -41.05
C ILE A 330 -101.88 30.89 -39.92
N PHE A 331 -101.02 31.87 -40.23
CA PHE A 331 -100.88 33.21 -39.62
C PHE A 331 -100.52 33.43 -38.14
N ARG A 332 -99.45 34.23 -38.02
CA ARG A 332 -99.35 35.49 -37.25
C ARG A 332 -99.14 35.42 -35.74
N ASP A 333 -98.05 36.08 -35.36
CA ASP A 333 -97.97 37.15 -34.35
C ASP A 333 -98.89 37.04 -33.12
N ASN A 334 -98.31 36.72 -31.95
CA ASN A 334 -98.18 37.66 -30.82
C ASN A 334 -97.63 37.01 -29.52
N ARG A 335 -96.56 37.61 -28.98
CA ARG A 335 -96.36 38.01 -27.56
C ARG A 335 -96.46 37.01 -26.37
N THR A 336 -95.33 36.95 -25.62
CA THR A 336 -95.16 37.05 -24.11
C THR A 336 -95.70 35.93 -23.19
N GLU A 337 -95.18 35.56 -22.00
CA GLU A 337 -94.02 35.84 -21.13
C GLU A 337 -94.20 34.99 -19.82
N LYS A 338 -93.13 34.56 -19.11
CA LYS A 338 -93.07 34.08 -17.69
C LYS A 338 -93.89 32.83 -17.24
N SER A 339 -93.26 31.64 -17.10
CA SER A 339 -93.63 30.67 -16.01
C SER A 339 -92.62 29.55 -15.65
N GLU A 340 -91.57 29.25 -16.41
CA GLU A 340 -90.70 28.08 -16.13
C GLU A 340 -89.55 28.32 -15.11
N LYS A 341 -89.38 29.56 -14.65
CA LYS A 341 -88.19 30.01 -13.89
C LYS A 341 -88.07 29.51 -12.43
N ARG A 342 -88.99 28.70 -11.90
CA ARG A 342 -89.00 28.31 -10.46
C ARG A 342 -88.57 26.88 -10.14
N ILE A 343 -88.57 25.96 -11.10
CA ILE A 343 -88.22 24.54 -10.85
C ILE A 343 -86.73 24.27 -11.14
N ASP A 344 -86.19 24.92 -12.18
CA ASP A 344 -84.80 24.75 -12.61
C ASP A 344 -83.77 25.31 -11.59
N ASP A 345 -84.13 26.37 -10.86
CA ASP A 345 -83.22 27.01 -9.89
C ASP A 345 -82.96 26.15 -8.64
N LYS A 346 -83.94 25.38 -8.15
CA LYS A 346 -83.74 24.50 -6.97
C LYS A 346 -82.84 23.30 -7.29
N VAL A 347 -82.96 22.71 -8.48
CA VAL A 347 -82.12 21.57 -8.92
C VAL A 347 -80.68 22.02 -9.18
N LYS A 348 -80.49 23.22 -9.74
CA LYS A 348 -79.16 23.82 -9.93
C LYS A 348 -78.44 24.08 -8.60
N ILE A 349 -79.15 24.53 -7.56
CA ILE A 349 -78.57 24.78 -6.23
C ILE A 349 -78.08 23.48 -5.57
N VAL A 350 -78.88 22.41 -5.59
CA VAL A 350 -78.49 21.11 -4.98
C VAL A 350 -77.30 20.48 -5.72
N LYS A 351 -77.27 20.54 -7.06
CA LYS A 351 -76.11 20.11 -7.85
C LYS A 351 -74.85 20.93 -7.54
N LYS A 352 -74.98 22.26 -7.34
CA LYS A 352 -73.85 23.13 -6.94
C LYS A 352 -73.32 22.78 -5.55
N ILE A 353 -74.21 22.53 -4.58
CA ILE A 353 -73.84 22.17 -3.20
C ILE A 353 -73.17 20.79 -3.16
N ALA A 354 -73.70 19.78 -3.87
CA ALA A 354 -73.10 18.45 -3.95
C ALA A 354 -71.71 18.48 -4.63
N LYS A 355 -71.54 19.28 -5.69
CA LYS A 355 -70.24 19.48 -6.38
C LYS A 355 -69.24 20.22 -5.50
N LYS A 356 -69.68 21.24 -4.74
CA LYS A 356 -68.85 21.97 -3.76
C LYS A 356 -68.45 21.09 -2.57
N SER A 357 -69.35 20.25 -2.07
CA SER A 357 -69.08 19.28 -1.00
C SER A 357 -68.05 18.22 -1.40
N ARG A 358 -68.16 17.64 -2.62
CA ARG A 358 -67.14 16.70 -3.15
C ARG A 358 -65.77 17.35 -3.29
N LYS A 359 -65.68 18.59 -3.79
CA LYS A 359 -64.43 19.33 -3.92
C LYS A 359 -63.80 19.62 -2.54
N ASN A 360 -64.60 20.03 -1.56
CA ASN A 360 -64.12 20.29 -0.20
C ASN A 360 -63.70 19.00 0.53
N LYS A 361 -64.39 17.88 0.32
CA LYS A 361 -63.95 16.57 0.83
C LYS A 361 -62.63 16.12 0.19
N ALA A 362 -62.46 16.31 -1.12
CA ALA A 362 -61.21 16.01 -1.81
C ALA A 362 -60.05 16.87 -1.29
N LEU A 363 -60.27 18.18 -1.08
CA LEU A 363 -59.28 19.08 -0.46
C LEU A 363 -58.96 18.71 0.99
N PHE A 364 -59.96 18.29 1.78
CA PHE A 364 -59.75 17.82 3.15
C PHE A 364 -58.92 16.53 3.20
N TYR A 365 -59.23 15.52 2.37
CA TYR A 365 -58.45 14.30 2.30
C TYR A 365 -57.06 14.52 1.71
N ALA A 366 -56.90 15.44 0.75
CA ALA A 366 -55.59 15.85 0.25
C ALA A 366 -54.76 16.53 1.36
N GLY A 367 -55.36 17.42 2.15
CA GLY A 367 -54.72 18.05 3.31
C GLY A 367 -54.31 17.03 4.39
N LEU A 368 -55.17 16.05 4.68
CA LEU A 368 -54.90 14.97 5.62
C LEU A 368 -53.77 14.05 5.12
N ALA A 369 -53.74 13.77 3.81
CA ALA A 369 -52.66 13.01 3.18
C ALA A 369 -51.32 13.77 3.24
N THR A 370 -51.30 15.08 2.99
CA THR A 370 -50.08 15.90 3.12
C THR A 370 -49.59 15.99 4.57
N MET A 371 -50.49 16.11 5.55
CA MET A 371 -50.10 16.06 6.98
C MET A 371 -49.55 14.68 7.37
N ALA A 372 -50.19 13.60 6.91
CA ALA A 372 -49.71 12.25 7.18
C ALA A 372 -48.32 12.02 6.55
N LEU A 373 -48.10 12.49 5.33
CA LEU A 373 -46.82 12.40 4.64
C LEU A 373 -45.73 13.23 5.33
N GLY A 374 -46.04 14.46 5.76
CA GLY A 374 -45.15 15.27 6.58
C GLY A 374 -44.82 14.65 7.94
N GLY A 375 -45.80 14.01 8.59
CA GLY A 375 -45.60 13.26 9.83
C GLY A 375 -44.69 12.04 9.65
N ILE A 376 -44.83 11.30 8.55
CA ILE A 376 -43.93 10.19 8.21
C ILE A 376 -42.51 10.69 7.98
N VAL A 377 -42.33 11.81 7.26
CA VAL A 377 -40.99 12.41 7.03
C VAL A 377 -40.35 12.83 8.34
N LEU A 378 -41.06 13.53 9.23
CA LEU A 378 -40.55 13.92 10.55
C LEU A 378 -40.23 12.71 11.45
N PHE A 379 -41.04 11.66 11.38
CA PHE A 379 -40.80 10.43 12.13
C PHE A 379 -39.53 9.72 11.65
N LEU A 380 -39.35 9.59 10.33
CA LEU A 380 -38.13 9.04 9.73
C LEU A 380 -36.90 9.90 10.07
N TRP A 381 -37.05 11.23 10.09
CA TRP A 381 -36.00 12.16 10.52
C TRP A 381 -35.61 11.98 11.99
N GLY A 382 -36.60 11.78 12.86
CA GLY A 382 -36.36 11.48 14.27
C GLY A 382 -35.61 10.16 14.47
N ILE A 383 -35.97 9.11 13.72
CA ILE A 383 -35.22 7.84 13.74
C ILE A 383 -33.79 8.06 13.24
N PHE A 384 -33.60 8.78 12.14
CA PHE A 384 -32.28 9.08 11.60
C PHE A 384 -31.37 9.81 12.61
N ALA A 385 -31.91 10.81 13.31
CA ALA A 385 -31.18 11.51 14.36
C ALA A 385 -30.77 10.58 15.51
N VAL A 386 -31.67 9.70 15.95
CA VAL A 386 -31.38 8.69 16.97
C VAL A 386 -30.29 7.72 16.50
N THR A 387 -30.40 7.20 15.28
CA THR A 387 -29.38 6.32 14.70
C THR A 387 -28.02 7.01 14.66
N THR A 388 -27.98 8.28 14.25
CA THR A 388 -26.73 9.08 14.18
C THR A 388 -26.05 9.19 15.54
N VAL A 389 -26.80 9.48 16.60
CA VAL A 389 -26.26 9.57 17.97
C VAL A 389 -25.68 8.24 18.45
N PHE A 390 -26.37 7.13 18.19
CA PHE A 390 -25.87 5.81 18.62
C PHE A 390 -24.70 5.31 17.78
N ALA A 391 -24.71 5.51 16.46
CA ALA A 391 -23.58 5.21 15.59
C ALA A 391 -22.34 6.03 16.00
N ARG A 392 -22.51 7.31 16.35
CA ARG A 392 -21.42 8.16 16.84
C ARG A 392 -20.79 7.59 18.09
N LYS A 393 -21.61 7.07 19.01
CA LYS A 393 -21.14 6.43 20.24
C LYS A 393 -20.40 5.12 19.97
N GLU A 394 -20.82 4.33 18.98
CA GLU A 394 -20.12 3.11 18.58
C GLU A 394 -18.74 3.43 17.99
N ILE A 395 -18.67 4.40 17.08
CA ILE A 395 -17.42 4.85 16.48
C ILE A 395 -16.51 5.47 17.54
N SER A 396 -17.01 6.36 18.40
CA SER A 396 -16.19 6.99 19.43
C SER A 396 -15.66 5.99 20.46
N ALA A 397 -16.40 4.92 20.77
CA ALA A 397 -15.90 3.84 21.62
C ALA A 397 -14.69 3.14 20.99
N PHE A 398 -14.76 2.82 19.69
CA PHE A 398 -13.62 2.27 18.97
C PHE A 398 -12.42 3.23 18.92
N LEU A 399 -12.67 4.53 18.68
CA LEU A 399 -11.59 5.53 18.67
C LEU A 399 -10.93 5.70 20.06
N ALA A 400 -11.68 5.49 21.14
CA ALA A 400 -11.18 5.66 22.51
C ALA A 400 -10.26 4.52 22.99
N ASP A 401 -10.45 3.29 22.48
CA ASP A 401 -9.67 2.11 22.88
C ASP A 401 -8.28 2.03 22.24
N GLY A 402 -7.94 3.00 21.36
CA GLY A 402 -6.61 3.19 20.77
C GLY A 402 -6.31 2.30 19.56
N LEU A 403 -5.56 2.82 18.59
CA LEU A 403 -4.97 2.04 17.51
C LEU A 403 -3.84 1.17 18.07
N THR A 404 -4.14 -0.07 18.44
CA THR A 404 -3.14 -1.13 18.35
C THR A 404 -3.33 -1.84 17.02
N VAL A 405 -2.23 -2.22 16.37
CA VAL A 405 -2.19 -2.86 15.03
C VAL A 405 -3.13 -4.10 14.93
N GLU A 406 -3.51 -4.67 16.07
CA GLU A 406 -4.40 -5.83 16.17
C GLU A 406 -5.91 -5.50 16.14
N GLN A 407 -6.31 -4.24 16.36
CA GLN A 407 -7.73 -3.87 16.46
C GLN A 407 -8.36 -3.60 15.09
N VAL A 408 -9.20 -4.54 14.65
CA VAL A 408 -10.04 -4.39 13.46
C VAL A 408 -11.36 -3.72 13.82
N TYR A 409 -11.74 -2.68 13.08
CA TYR A 409 -13.05 -2.06 13.27
C TYR A 409 -14.12 -2.98 12.69
N HIS A 410 -15.15 -3.24 13.50
CA HIS A 410 -16.34 -3.95 13.06
C HIS A 410 -17.53 -3.02 13.23
N SER A 411 -18.22 -2.73 12.12
CA SER A 411 -19.43 -1.90 12.13
C SER A 411 -20.47 -2.45 13.09
N GLY A 412 -20.83 -1.64 14.08
CA GLY A 412 -21.90 -1.96 15.01
C GLY A 412 -23.29 -1.89 14.35
N PRO A 413 -24.34 -2.40 15.02
CA PRO A 413 -25.69 -2.42 14.47
C PRO A 413 -26.24 -1.01 14.16
N TRP A 414 -25.85 0.02 14.93
CA TRP A 414 -26.31 1.39 14.68
C TRP A 414 -25.56 2.03 13.53
N SER A 415 -24.24 1.82 13.42
CA SER A 415 -23.47 2.24 12.27
C SER A 415 -23.96 1.59 10.96
N GLN A 416 -24.22 0.28 10.96
CA GLN A 416 -24.80 -0.42 9.79
C GLN A 416 -26.17 0.14 9.40
N LEU A 417 -27.02 0.47 10.38
CA LEU A 417 -28.31 1.10 10.12
C LEU A 417 -28.14 2.51 9.56
N LEU A 418 -27.18 3.28 10.07
CA LEU A 418 -26.87 4.62 9.57
C LEU A 418 -26.42 4.56 8.11
N GLN A 419 -25.50 3.66 7.77
CA GLN A 419 -25.06 3.41 6.39
C GLN A 419 -26.24 3.15 5.45
N PHE A 420 -27.16 2.28 5.87
CA PHE A 420 -28.36 1.97 5.10
C PHE A 420 -29.26 3.20 4.93
N GLN A 421 -29.50 3.96 6.01
CA GLN A 421 -30.32 5.17 5.99
C GLN A 421 -29.72 6.26 5.11
N VAL A 422 -28.43 6.55 5.26
CA VAL A 422 -27.69 7.53 4.44
C VAL A 422 -27.74 7.13 2.97
N GLY A 423 -27.43 5.87 2.63
CA GLY A 423 -27.49 5.39 1.24
C GLY A 423 -28.88 5.47 0.60
N TYR A 424 -29.95 5.36 1.40
CA TYR A 424 -31.32 5.53 0.93
C TYR A 424 -31.74 7.01 0.82
N TYR A 425 -31.43 7.82 1.84
CA TYR A 425 -31.83 9.23 1.91
C TYR A 425 -31.01 10.13 0.97
N GLN A 426 -29.73 9.85 0.73
CA GLN A 426 -28.89 10.62 -0.19
C GLN A 426 -29.50 10.66 -1.60
N ARG A 427 -30.15 9.58 -2.03
CA ARG A 427 -30.83 9.49 -3.33
C ARG A 427 -32.10 10.35 -3.42
N LEU A 428 -32.65 10.78 -2.29
CA LEU A 428 -33.93 11.50 -2.20
C LEU A 428 -33.74 13.00 -1.92
N VAL A 429 -32.80 13.36 -1.04
CA VAL A 429 -32.66 14.73 -0.52
C VAL A 429 -31.26 15.35 -0.75
N GLY A 430 -30.32 14.61 -1.34
CA GLY A 430 -28.95 15.09 -1.59
C GLY A 430 -28.06 15.09 -0.32
N PRO A 431 -26.73 15.18 -0.49
CA PRO A 431 -25.77 15.02 0.62
C PRO A 431 -25.82 16.19 1.62
N GLU A 432 -26.08 17.41 1.15
CA GLU A 432 -26.11 18.64 1.96
C GLU A 432 -27.16 18.61 3.08
N ILE A 433 -28.24 17.84 2.89
CA ILE A 433 -29.35 17.77 3.83
C ILE A 433 -29.07 16.80 4.98
N LEU A 434 -28.15 15.83 4.80
CA LEU A 434 -27.93 14.76 5.78
C LEU A 434 -26.96 15.11 6.91
N SER A 435 -26.24 16.24 6.81
CA SER A 435 -25.43 16.82 7.89
C SER A 435 -24.51 15.79 8.58
N GLU A 436 -24.44 15.82 9.91
CA GLU A 436 -23.59 14.97 10.78
C GLU A 436 -23.76 13.46 10.51
N GLY A 437 -24.98 12.99 10.22
CA GLY A 437 -25.21 11.57 9.94
C GLY A 437 -24.62 11.09 8.61
N GLY A 438 -24.55 11.97 7.62
CA GLY A 438 -23.88 11.70 6.35
C GLY A 438 -22.36 11.63 6.51
N GLU A 439 -21.77 12.61 7.18
CA GLU A 439 -20.32 12.69 7.43
C GLU A 439 -19.82 11.50 8.26
N LEU A 440 -20.59 11.09 9.28
CA LEU A 440 -20.25 9.95 10.12
C LEU A 440 -20.28 8.62 9.34
N ALA A 441 -21.25 8.46 8.43
CA ALA A 441 -21.30 7.29 7.56
C ALA A 441 -20.15 7.29 6.54
N GLU A 442 -19.79 8.44 5.97
CA GLU A 442 -18.65 8.57 5.06
C GLU A 442 -17.31 8.28 5.77
N PHE A 443 -17.15 8.79 6.99
CA PHE A 443 -16.01 8.48 7.85
C PHE A 443 -15.85 6.98 8.08
N GLU A 444 -16.94 6.29 8.46
CA GLU A 444 -16.89 4.85 8.71
C GLU A 444 -16.55 4.06 7.43
N GLN A 445 -17.09 4.45 6.28
CA GLN A 445 -16.73 3.82 4.99
C GLN A 445 -15.24 4.02 4.66
N THR A 446 -14.71 5.22 4.93
CA THR A 446 -13.29 5.55 4.74
C THR A 446 -12.41 4.70 5.66
N LEU A 447 -12.79 4.56 6.93
CA LEU A 447 -12.11 3.71 7.92
C LEU A 447 -12.08 2.24 7.48
N LEU A 448 -13.22 1.66 7.10
CA LEU A 448 -13.30 0.28 6.62
C LEU A 448 -12.50 0.07 5.33
N GLY A 449 -12.54 1.05 4.42
CA GLY A 449 -11.77 1.04 3.19
C GLY A 449 -10.27 1.02 3.46
N LEU A 450 -9.78 1.92 4.33
CA LEU A 450 -8.37 1.95 4.74
C LEU A 450 -7.95 0.62 5.36
N GLN A 451 -8.72 0.07 6.28
CA GLN A 451 -8.41 -1.22 6.92
C GLN A 451 -8.32 -2.38 5.91
N GLN A 452 -9.17 -2.38 4.89
CA GLN A 452 -9.11 -3.38 3.84
C GLN A 452 -7.83 -3.26 3.00
N GLU A 453 -7.44 -2.03 2.64
CA GLU A 453 -6.21 -1.79 1.86
C GLU A 453 -4.93 -2.06 2.67
N MET A 454 -4.93 -1.78 3.98
CA MET A 454 -3.84 -2.14 4.89
C MET A 454 -3.69 -3.67 5.00
N LYS A 455 -4.78 -4.41 5.27
CA LYS A 455 -4.73 -5.89 5.29
C LYS A 455 -4.20 -6.50 4.00
N ARG A 456 -4.55 -5.89 2.87
CA ARG A 456 -4.06 -6.34 1.56
C ARG A 456 -2.58 -6.02 1.38
N LEU A 457 -2.13 -4.85 1.84
CA LEU A 457 -0.73 -4.49 1.86
C LEU A 457 0.09 -5.46 2.72
N ASP A 458 -0.40 -5.79 3.92
CA ASP A 458 0.23 -6.74 4.83
C ASP A 458 0.37 -8.11 4.17
N PHE A 459 -0.73 -8.66 3.65
CA PHE A 459 -0.74 -9.95 2.96
C PHE A 459 0.28 -10.02 1.80
N LEU A 460 0.34 -8.97 0.97
CA LEU A 460 1.32 -8.91 -0.11
C LEU A 460 2.74 -8.82 0.43
N SER A 461 2.98 -7.96 1.41
CA SER A 461 4.30 -7.78 2.03
C SER A 461 4.82 -9.09 2.64
N GLU A 462 3.96 -9.81 3.36
CA GLU A 462 4.22 -11.14 3.93
C GLU A 462 4.56 -12.17 2.84
N GLN A 463 3.74 -12.24 1.79
CA GLN A 463 3.96 -13.17 0.68
C GLN A 463 5.32 -12.92 0.01
N TYR A 464 5.67 -11.66 -0.28
CA TYR A 464 6.93 -11.34 -0.95
C TYR A 464 8.14 -11.52 -0.02
N PHE A 465 8.00 -11.21 1.27
CA PHE A 465 9.03 -11.48 2.26
C PHE A 465 9.36 -12.98 2.34
N LEU A 466 8.34 -13.84 2.38
CA LEU A 466 8.54 -15.30 2.31
C LEU A 466 9.18 -15.71 0.99
N GLY A 467 8.76 -15.11 -0.13
CA GLY A 467 9.38 -15.30 -1.44
C GLY A 467 10.89 -15.04 -1.40
N ILE A 468 11.33 -13.93 -0.79
CA ILE A 468 12.76 -13.60 -0.62
C ILE A 468 13.50 -14.68 0.17
N LEU A 469 12.87 -15.26 1.18
CA LEU A 469 13.44 -16.33 2.00
C LEU A 469 13.45 -17.70 1.32
N GLY A 470 13.00 -17.79 0.07
CA GLY A 470 12.92 -19.02 -0.71
C GLY A 470 11.58 -19.77 -0.58
N GLN A 471 10.59 -19.17 0.07
CA GLN A 471 9.26 -19.73 0.28
C GLN A 471 8.22 -19.01 -0.60
N GLY A 472 8.01 -19.52 -1.82
CA GLY A 472 6.96 -19.02 -2.73
C GLY A 472 7.49 -18.28 -3.96
N GLU A 473 6.63 -17.50 -4.59
CA GLU A 473 6.99 -16.71 -5.77
C GLU A 473 7.67 -15.41 -5.34
N THR A 474 8.78 -15.07 -6.00
CA THR A 474 9.44 -13.78 -5.90
C THR A 474 9.86 -13.32 -7.29
N SER A 475 10.29 -12.08 -7.40
CA SER A 475 10.74 -11.47 -8.65
C SER A 475 12.11 -10.83 -8.49
N ALA A 476 12.85 -10.77 -9.60
CA ALA A 476 14.10 -10.03 -9.66
C ALA A 476 13.91 -8.53 -9.39
N GLU A 477 12.76 -7.99 -9.80
CA GLU A 477 12.38 -6.59 -9.59
C GLU A 477 11.40 -6.45 -8.43
N PHE A 478 11.22 -5.23 -7.92
CA PHE A 478 10.20 -4.97 -6.92
C PHE A 478 8.80 -5.31 -7.46
N PRO A 479 7.98 -6.05 -6.71
CA PRO A 479 6.70 -6.52 -7.22
C PRO A 479 5.72 -5.38 -7.57
N PRO A 480 5.24 -5.29 -8.82
CA PRO A 480 4.35 -4.21 -9.24
C PRO A 480 3.05 -4.15 -8.45
N GLU A 481 2.53 -5.31 -8.02
CA GLU A 481 1.30 -5.40 -7.22
C GLU A 481 1.49 -4.77 -5.84
N LEU A 482 2.63 -5.02 -5.18
CA LEU A 482 2.96 -4.40 -3.89
C LEU A 482 3.15 -2.89 -4.06
N ALA A 483 3.81 -2.46 -5.14
CA ALA A 483 4.00 -1.03 -5.43
C ALA A 483 2.67 -0.31 -5.66
N ALA A 484 1.76 -0.92 -6.42
CA ALA A 484 0.43 -0.38 -6.64
C ALA A 484 -0.37 -0.33 -5.34
N GLN A 485 -0.28 -1.37 -4.51
CA GLN A 485 -0.97 -1.43 -3.23
C GLN A 485 -0.46 -0.35 -2.26
N LEU A 486 0.85 -0.11 -2.17
CA LEU A 486 1.43 0.98 -1.37
C LEU A 486 0.83 2.33 -1.74
N VAL A 487 0.74 2.65 -3.03
CA VAL A 487 0.15 3.91 -3.52
C VAL A 487 -1.35 4.00 -3.17
N ILE A 488 -2.10 2.90 -3.33
CA ILE A 488 -3.52 2.84 -2.98
C ILE A 488 -3.72 3.09 -1.48
N THR A 489 -2.95 2.40 -0.63
CA THR A 489 -3.03 2.53 0.83
C THR A 489 -2.62 3.93 1.28
N GLN A 490 -1.57 4.52 0.71
CA GLN A 490 -1.14 5.90 1.02
C GLN A 490 -2.23 6.94 0.67
N ARG A 491 -2.92 6.76 -0.46
CA ARG A 491 -4.06 7.62 -0.83
C ARG A 491 -5.21 7.47 0.16
N ARG A 492 -5.60 6.24 0.49
CA ARG A 492 -6.66 5.98 1.48
C ARG A 492 -6.33 6.54 2.85
N LEU A 493 -5.07 6.45 3.26
CA LEU A 493 -4.61 7.00 4.52
C LEU A 493 -4.72 8.53 4.53
N SER A 494 -4.38 9.18 3.42
CA SER A 494 -4.53 10.63 3.26
C SER A 494 -6.01 11.06 3.29
N GLU A 495 -6.91 10.30 2.66
CA GLU A 495 -8.36 10.50 2.76
C GLU A 495 -8.84 10.37 4.22
N MET A 496 -8.34 9.36 4.95
CA MET A 496 -8.67 9.15 6.36
C MET A 496 -8.18 10.28 7.27
N ILE A 497 -6.96 10.80 7.04
CA ILE A 497 -6.42 11.95 7.78
C ILE A 497 -7.37 13.15 7.63
N LEU A 498 -7.79 13.46 6.40
CA LEU A 498 -8.75 14.54 6.13
C LEU A 498 -10.11 14.29 6.81
N ALA A 499 -10.57 13.04 6.82
CA ALA A 499 -11.82 12.66 7.49
C ALA A 499 -11.73 12.76 9.02
N VAL A 500 -10.58 12.48 9.63
CA VAL A 500 -10.36 12.70 11.08
C VAL A 500 -10.28 14.19 11.40
N GLU A 501 -9.65 14.99 10.55
CA GLU A 501 -9.58 16.45 10.71
C GLU A 501 -10.97 17.10 10.65
N SER A 502 -11.86 16.61 9.77
CA SER A 502 -13.27 17.06 9.75
C SER A 502 -14.03 16.59 11.01
N LEU A 503 -13.76 15.39 11.53
CA LEU A 503 -14.33 14.94 12.80
C LEU A 503 -13.94 15.80 14.00
N GLY A 504 -12.75 16.41 13.99
CA GLY A 504 -12.28 17.32 15.02
C GLY A 504 -13.22 18.53 15.24
N GLN A 505 -13.97 18.94 14.22
CA GLN A 505 -14.99 19.98 14.31
C GLN A 505 -16.14 19.61 15.27
N PHE A 506 -16.31 18.32 15.56
CA PHE A 506 -17.34 17.79 16.47
C PHE A 506 -16.85 17.56 17.91
N GLN A 507 -15.68 18.11 18.29
CA GLN A 507 -15.09 18.03 19.63
C GLN A 507 -14.84 16.61 20.15
N VAL A 508 -14.39 15.69 19.29
CA VAL A 508 -13.93 14.37 19.73
C VAL A 508 -12.52 14.52 20.31
N LYS A 509 -12.40 14.41 21.64
CA LYS A 509 -11.13 14.62 22.38
C LYS A 509 -10.01 13.67 21.93
N GLU A 510 -10.38 12.52 21.38
CA GLU A 510 -9.50 11.45 20.91
C GLU A 510 -9.00 11.66 19.47
N SER A 511 -9.55 12.64 18.74
CA SER A 511 -9.20 12.91 17.33
C SER A 511 -7.72 13.29 17.14
N GLU A 512 -7.12 14.03 18.07
CA GLU A 512 -5.69 14.41 18.00
C GLU A 512 -4.77 13.18 18.09
N ARG A 513 -5.11 12.19 18.91
CA ARG A 513 -4.34 10.94 19.04
C ARG A 513 -4.38 10.13 17.76
N TRP A 514 -5.58 10.01 17.16
CA TRP A 514 -5.76 9.34 15.87
C TRP A 514 -5.04 10.05 14.75
N LEU A 515 -5.14 11.39 14.70
CA LEU A 515 -4.47 12.18 13.70
C LEU A 515 -2.94 12.02 13.77
N THR A 516 -2.39 11.95 14.98
CA THR A 516 -0.97 11.67 15.19
C THR A 516 -0.61 10.28 14.67
N ALA A 517 -1.32 9.23 15.09
CA ALA A 517 -1.05 7.86 14.65
C ALA A 517 -1.17 7.68 13.13
N LEU A 518 -2.17 8.29 12.49
CA LEU A 518 -2.33 8.22 11.03
C LEU A 518 -1.23 8.98 10.29
N LYS A 519 -0.73 10.10 10.85
CA LYS A 519 0.41 10.84 10.28
C LYS A 519 1.71 10.06 10.42
N ASP A 520 1.91 9.38 11.54
CA ASP A 520 3.07 8.49 11.75
C ASP A 520 3.04 7.33 10.73
N GLU A 521 1.89 6.67 10.56
CA GLU A 521 1.69 5.63 9.55
C GLU A 521 1.91 6.17 8.11
N GLN A 522 1.50 7.41 7.84
CA GLN A 522 1.68 8.04 6.53
C GLN A 522 3.15 8.26 6.23
N GLN A 523 3.94 8.64 7.24
CA GLN A 523 5.38 8.78 7.13
C GLN A 523 6.07 7.42 6.90
N GLN A 524 5.64 6.37 7.62
CA GLN A 524 6.16 5.01 7.42
C GLN A 524 5.86 4.48 6.01
N LEU A 525 4.62 4.61 5.53
CA LEU A 525 4.26 4.23 4.16
C LEU A 525 5.03 5.03 3.11
N ALA A 526 5.25 6.33 3.34
CA ALA A 526 6.03 7.16 2.43
C ALA A 526 7.49 6.67 2.31
N ILE A 527 8.09 6.17 3.39
CA ILE A 527 9.39 5.51 3.36
C ILE A 527 9.33 4.24 2.50
N LEU A 528 8.32 3.39 2.70
CA LEU A 528 8.16 2.15 1.94
C LEU A 528 7.95 2.38 0.44
N THR A 529 7.37 3.51 0.03
CA THR A 529 7.25 3.86 -1.40
C THR A 529 8.59 4.13 -2.09
N GLN A 530 9.67 4.35 -1.35
CA GLN A 530 11.03 4.50 -1.90
C GLN A 530 11.76 3.16 -2.01
N PHE A 531 11.28 2.13 -1.31
CA PHE A 531 11.87 0.79 -1.30
C PHE A 531 11.94 0.09 -2.68
N PRO A 532 11.03 0.33 -3.66
CA PRO A 532 11.13 -0.29 -4.98
C PRO A 532 12.46 -0.04 -5.70
N GLU A 533 13.02 1.16 -5.56
CA GLU A 533 14.31 1.53 -6.19
C GLU A 533 15.48 0.76 -5.57
N VAL A 534 15.35 0.42 -4.28
CA VAL A 534 16.39 -0.25 -3.49
C VAL A 534 16.31 -1.78 -3.60
N PHE A 535 15.09 -2.32 -3.69
CA PHE A 535 14.81 -3.76 -3.66
C PHE A 535 15.63 -4.57 -4.67
N THR A 536 15.56 -4.17 -5.94
CA THR A 536 16.24 -4.85 -7.05
C THR A 536 17.76 -4.89 -6.84
N GLY A 537 18.34 -3.81 -6.28
CA GLY A 537 19.76 -3.72 -5.98
C GLY A 537 20.16 -4.59 -4.79
N VAL A 538 19.32 -4.64 -3.74
CA VAL A 538 19.59 -5.40 -2.53
C VAL A 538 19.48 -6.90 -2.76
N PHE A 539 18.37 -7.38 -3.33
CA PHE A 539 18.07 -8.82 -3.43
C PHE A 539 18.55 -9.48 -4.73
N GLY A 540 19.48 -8.83 -5.43
CA GLY A 540 20.17 -9.43 -6.58
C GLY A 540 19.35 -9.53 -7.86
N GLY A 541 18.44 -8.59 -8.10
CA GLY A 541 17.70 -8.47 -9.36
C GLY A 541 18.61 -8.26 -10.58
N GLY A 542 19.69 -7.50 -10.40
CA GLY A 542 20.74 -7.28 -11.40
C GLY A 542 21.86 -8.34 -11.43
N GLY A 543 21.73 -9.42 -10.64
CA GLY A 543 22.73 -10.49 -10.50
C GLY A 543 23.07 -10.79 -9.04
N LYS A 544 23.85 -11.86 -8.83
CA LYS A 544 24.21 -12.36 -7.50
C LYS A 544 24.80 -11.28 -6.59
N LYS A 545 24.27 -11.18 -5.37
CA LYS A 545 24.71 -10.30 -4.28
C LYS A 545 25.12 -11.11 -3.06
N ILE A 546 26.24 -10.76 -2.43
CA ILE A 546 26.73 -11.42 -1.21
C ILE A 546 26.85 -10.38 -0.10
N TYR A 547 26.13 -10.56 1.01
CA TYR A 547 26.25 -9.72 2.19
C TYR A 547 26.92 -10.47 3.34
N ALA A 548 27.75 -9.77 4.10
CA ALA A 548 28.23 -10.24 5.39
C ALA A 548 27.36 -9.64 6.50
N VAL A 549 26.68 -10.48 7.26
CA VAL A 549 25.90 -10.08 8.44
C VAL A 549 26.72 -10.40 9.69
N LEU A 550 27.09 -9.37 10.43
CA LEU A 550 27.85 -9.45 11.68
C LEU A 550 26.86 -9.71 12.82
N LEU A 551 27.07 -10.78 13.59
CA LEU A 551 26.41 -10.96 14.87
C LEU A 551 27.24 -10.25 15.95
N GLU A 552 26.70 -9.15 16.46
CA GLU A 552 27.37 -8.28 17.42
C GLU A 552 26.86 -8.52 18.85
N ASN A 553 27.76 -8.84 19.76
CA ASN A 553 27.47 -9.03 21.16
C ASN A 553 27.46 -7.70 21.91
N ASN A 554 26.27 -7.11 22.06
CA ASN A 554 26.08 -5.84 22.76
C ASN A 554 26.24 -5.93 24.28
N LEU A 555 26.44 -7.14 24.85
CA LEU A 555 26.84 -7.30 26.26
C LEU A 555 28.33 -6.91 26.46
N GLU A 556 29.13 -6.95 25.39
CA GLU A 556 30.42 -6.29 25.32
C GLU A 556 30.36 -5.18 24.26
N LEU A 557 29.87 -4.03 24.67
CA LEU A 557 29.51 -2.95 23.75
C LEU A 557 30.72 -2.46 22.93
N ARG A 558 30.48 -2.29 21.64
CA ARG A 558 31.37 -1.60 20.70
C ARG A 558 30.58 -0.49 20.01
N PRO A 559 31.27 0.47 19.36
CA PRO A 559 30.65 1.64 18.75
C PRO A 559 29.45 1.36 17.84
N SER A 560 29.51 0.31 17.01
CA SER A 560 28.44 -0.05 16.07
C SER A 560 27.35 -0.98 16.62
N GLY A 561 27.45 -1.42 17.88
CA GLY A 561 26.44 -2.30 18.47
C GLY A 561 26.99 -3.38 19.39
N GLY A 562 28.21 -3.87 19.18
CA GLY A 562 28.78 -4.92 20.05
C GLY A 562 30.02 -5.61 19.48
N PHE A 563 30.65 -6.45 20.30
CA PHE A 563 31.78 -7.28 19.87
C PHE A 563 31.35 -8.29 18.78
N ILE A 564 32.04 -8.34 17.64
CA ILE A 564 31.64 -9.21 16.53
C ILE A 564 32.02 -10.65 16.86
N GLN A 565 31.04 -11.55 17.02
CA GLN A 565 31.29 -12.97 17.37
C GLN A 565 31.22 -13.92 16.16
N ALA A 566 30.35 -13.63 15.20
CA ALA A 566 30.15 -14.47 14.03
C ALA A 566 29.78 -13.64 12.81
N VAL A 567 30.03 -14.20 11.62
CA VAL A 567 29.66 -13.61 10.34
C VAL A 567 28.81 -14.59 9.55
N ALA A 568 27.63 -14.17 9.10
CA ALA A 568 26.83 -14.90 8.12
C ALA A 568 27.02 -14.31 6.73
N PHE A 569 27.41 -15.14 5.76
CA PHE A 569 27.39 -14.81 4.35
C PHE A 569 26.02 -15.17 3.79
N LEU A 570 25.26 -14.16 3.36
CA LEU A 570 23.95 -14.34 2.71
C LEU A 570 24.10 -14.05 1.23
N THR A 571 23.74 -15.02 0.38
CA THR A 571 23.74 -14.85 -1.07
C THR A 571 22.34 -14.67 -1.61
N PHE A 572 22.08 -13.54 -2.27
CA PHE A 572 20.84 -13.29 -2.99
C PHE A 572 21.05 -13.37 -4.50
N ASP A 573 20.11 -13.96 -5.22
CA ASP A 573 20.06 -13.96 -6.69
C ASP A 573 18.60 -13.90 -7.15
N ARG A 574 18.29 -12.97 -8.06
CA ARG A 574 16.95 -12.80 -8.65
C ARG A 574 15.82 -12.71 -7.62
N GLY A 575 16.06 -11.99 -6.52
CA GLY A 575 15.07 -11.80 -5.47
C GLY A 575 14.97 -12.95 -4.46
N LEU A 576 15.86 -13.95 -4.52
CA LEU A 576 15.86 -15.15 -3.66
C LEU A 576 17.13 -15.23 -2.81
N LEU A 577 16.99 -15.59 -1.54
CA LEU A 577 18.08 -16.09 -0.70
C LEU A 577 18.45 -17.51 -1.18
N THR A 578 19.61 -17.64 -1.82
CA THR A 578 20.06 -18.88 -2.44
C THR A 578 21.08 -19.66 -1.61
N ASP A 579 21.81 -18.97 -0.73
CA ASP A 579 22.80 -19.59 0.14
C ASP A 579 22.96 -18.79 1.44
N SER A 580 23.20 -19.49 2.55
CA SER A 580 23.49 -18.89 3.86
C SER A 580 24.55 -19.72 4.61
N GLN A 581 25.67 -19.08 4.94
CA GLN A 581 26.77 -19.72 5.66
C GLN A 581 27.21 -18.89 6.85
N VAL A 582 27.25 -19.49 8.04
CA VAL A 582 27.76 -18.82 9.26
C VAL A 582 29.17 -19.33 9.56
N VAL A 583 30.09 -18.39 9.79
CA VAL A 583 31.49 -18.63 10.14
C VAL A 583 31.82 -17.90 11.44
N ASN A 584 32.68 -18.51 12.25
CA ASN A 584 33.19 -17.88 13.45
C ASN A 584 34.16 -16.72 13.12
N VAL A 585 34.17 -15.66 13.93
CA VAL A 585 35.10 -14.54 13.74
C VAL A 585 36.57 -14.94 13.92
N TYR A 586 36.88 -15.80 14.90
CA TYR A 586 38.24 -16.26 15.18
C TYR A 586 38.79 -17.14 14.04
N ASP A 587 37.92 -17.93 13.39
CA ASP A 587 38.30 -18.67 12.19
C ASP A 587 38.71 -17.74 11.04
N LEU A 588 38.05 -16.58 10.90
CA LEU A 588 38.39 -15.57 9.90
C LEU A 588 39.68 -14.83 10.28
N ASP A 589 39.83 -14.46 11.55
CA ASP A 589 41.05 -13.82 12.06
C ASP A 589 42.28 -14.71 11.88
N ASN A 590 42.16 -16.01 12.15
CA ASN A 590 43.24 -16.99 11.96
C ASN A 590 43.63 -17.21 10.49
N ARG A 591 42.77 -16.85 9.54
CA ARG A 591 43.03 -16.91 8.09
C ARG A 591 43.64 -15.62 7.54
N LEU A 592 43.73 -14.56 8.34
CA LEU A 592 44.24 -13.28 7.89
C LEU A 592 45.72 -13.41 7.47
N PRO A 593 46.09 -12.98 6.25
CA PRO A 593 47.48 -13.01 5.84
C PRO A 593 48.26 -11.87 6.51
N GLY A 594 49.12 -12.23 7.47
CA GLY A 594 50.00 -11.28 8.16
C GLY A 594 49.33 -10.54 9.32
N ALA A 595 49.93 -9.41 9.72
CA ALA A 595 49.48 -8.60 10.84
C ALA A 595 49.09 -7.19 10.37
N VAL A 596 47.96 -6.70 10.87
CA VAL A 596 47.47 -5.33 10.64
C VAL A 596 47.67 -4.55 11.92
N GLN A 597 48.24 -3.35 11.86
CA GLN A 597 48.42 -2.56 13.07
C GLN A 597 47.07 -2.04 13.58
N ALA A 598 46.79 -2.25 14.87
CA ALA A 598 45.57 -1.74 15.50
C ALA A 598 45.58 -0.21 15.64
N PRO A 599 44.41 0.46 15.62
CA PRO A 599 44.27 1.84 16.04
C PRO A 599 44.89 2.08 17.43
N ALA A 600 45.42 3.29 17.66
CA ALA A 600 46.10 3.63 18.91
C ALA A 600 45.21 3.42 20.15
N GLU A 601 43.91 3.67 20.03
CA GLU A 601 42.93 3.44 21.09
C GLU A 601 42.79 1.95 21.43
N ILE A 602 42.74 1.07 20.43
CA ILE A 602 42.70 -0.38 20.63
C ILE A 602 43.99 -0.87 21.30
N GLN A 603 45.15 -0.43 20.81
CA GLN A 603 46.44 -0.77 21.43
C GLN A 603 46.49 -0.32 22.90
N ARG A 604 46.01 0.89 23.18
CA ARG A 604 46.05 1.50 24.51
C ARG A 604 45.08 0.85 25.48
N TYR A 605 43.85 0.59 25.06
CA TYR A 605 42.77 0.18 25.96
C TYR A 605 42.54 -1.32 25.99
N LEU A 606 42.71 -2.03 24.87
CA LEU A 606 42.57 -3.49 24.80
C LEU A 606 43.92 -4.23 24.88
N GLY A 607 45.05 -3.52 24.71
CA GLY A 607 46.38 -4.15 24.74
C GLY A 607 46.70 -4.95 23.47
N GLU A 608 45.88 -4.82 22.43
CA GLU A 608 46.00 -5.54 21.17
C GLU A 608 46.84 -4.72 20.17
N SER A 609 48.03 -5.22 19.83
CA SER A 609 48.88 -4.58 18.81
C SER A 609 48.41 -4.88 17.38
N ASN A 610 47.79 -6.05 17.20
CA ASN A 610 47.24 -6.50 15.93
C ASN A 610 45.74 -6.17 15.87
N TRP A 611 45.29 -5.74 14.70
CA TRP A 611 43.89 -5.49 14.43
C TRP A 611 43.26 -6.70 13.75
N TYR A 612 42.06 -7.02 14.21
CA TYR A 612 41.31 -8.20 13.81
C TYR A 612 39.88 -7.83 13.44
N LEU A 613 39.17 -8.72 12.73
CA LEU A 613 37.79 -8.53 12.33
C LEU A 613 36.88 -8.34 13.55
N ARG A 614 37.13 -9.07 14.65
CA ARG A 614 36.32 -9.01 15.88
C ARG A 614 36.19 -7.61 16.51
N ASP A 615 37.16 -6.73 16.26
CA ASP A 615 37.20 -5.34 16.73
C ASP A 615 37.33 -4.34 15.56
N SER A 616 36.98 -4.75 14.32
CA SER A 616 37.03 -3.85 13.16
C SER A 616 36.00 -2.73 13.23
N ASN A 617 35.00 -2.88 14.09
CA ASN A 617 33.92 -1.92 14.31
C ASN A 617 34.21 -0.87 15.39
N TRP A 618 35.48 -0.54 15.61
CA TRP A 618 35.91 0.49 16.55
C TRP A 618 35.60 1.92 16.10
N ASN A 619 35.30 2.15 14.81
CA ASN A 619 34.91 3.46 14.33
C ASN A 619 33.43 3.75 14.69
N PRO A 620 33.10 4.93 15.26
CA PRO A 620 31.71 5.38 15.49
C PRO A 620 30.81 5.38 14.26
N ASP A 621 31.39 5.64 13.08
CA ASP A 621 30.65 5.66 11.82
C ASP A 621 30.56 4.23 11.26
N PHE A 622 29.34 3.68 11.24
CA PHE A 622 29.15 2.28 10.86
C PHE A 622 29.52 2.00 9.41
N LYS A 623 29.38 2.94 8.47
CA LYS A 623 29.83 2.72 7.09
C LYS A 623 31.33 2.50 7.03
N LEU A 624 32.10 3.21 7.85
CA LEU A 624 33.56 3.01 7.93
C LEU A 624 33.91 1.70 8.62
N ALA A 625 33.22 1.37 9.71
CA ALA A 625 33.34 0.09 10.39
C ALA A 625 33.03 -1.09 9.44
N ALA A 626 31.95 -0.98 8.66
CA ALA A 626 31.52 -1.93 7.65
C ALA A 626 32.53 -2.07 6.52
N GLN A 627 33.08 -0.97 6.01
CA GLN A 627 34.16 -0.99 5.02
C GLN A 627 35.40 -1.72 5.54
N GLN A 628 35.76 -1.48 6.80
CA GLN A 628 36.87 -2.17 7.44
C GLN A 628 36.59 -3.67 7.63
N ALA A 629 35.38 -4.03 8.09
CA ALA A 629 34.96 -5.42 8.23
C ALA A 629 34.98 -6.15 6.87
N ALA A 630 34.43 -5.52 5.83
CA ALA A 630 34.47 -6.05 4.45
C ALA A 630 35.90 -6.26 3.96
N TRP A 631 36.82 -5.35 4.29
CA TRP A 631 38.23 -5.50 3.95
C TRP A 631 38.86 -6.71 4.65
N PHE A 632 38.65 -6.88 5.96
CA PHE A 632 39.16 -8.04 6.71
C PHE A 632 38.60 -9.36 6.16
N ILE A 633 37.29 -9.40 5.90
CA ILE A 633 36.61 -10.54 5.28
C ILE A 633 37.24 -10.88 3.93
N GLN A 634 37.48 -9.88 3.08
CA GLN A 634 38.10 -10.07 1.79
C GLN A 634 39.54 -10.59 1.93
N GLN A 635 40.33 -10.09 2.88
CA GLN A 635 41.68 -10.59 3.12
C GLN A 635 41.69 -12.04 3.63
N ALA A 636 40.77 -12.40 4.52
CA ALA A 636 40.70 -13.73 5.11
C ALA A 636 40.12 -14.81 4.17
N THR A 637 39.24 -14.42 3.25
CA THR A 637 38.46 -15.39 2.44
C THR A 637 38.65 -15.26 0.93
N GLY A 638 39.16 -14.12 0.45
CA GLY A 638 39.17 -13.76 -0.97
C GLY A 638 37.81 -13.33 -1.53
N VAL A 639 36.73 -13.40 -0.74
CA VAL A 639 35.38 -13.03 -1.16
C VAL A 639 35.17 -11.53 -0.99
N ARG A 640 34.66 -10.88 -2.03
CA ARG A 640 34.16 -9.50 -1.95
C ARG A 640 32.67 -9.54 -1.65
N VAL A 641 32.26 -8.76 -0.66
CA VAL A 641 30.85 -8.60 -0.28
C VAL A 641 30.29 -7.30 -0.87
N ASP A 642 29.02 -7.31 -1.24
CA ASP A 642 28.26 -6.16 -1.74
C ASP A 642 27.79 -5.22 -0.62
N GLY A 643 27.92 -5.65 0.64
CA GLY A 643 27.59 -4.86 1.82
C GLY A 643 27.85 -5.63 3.11
N VAL A 644 27.80 -4.91 4.22
CA VAL A 644 27.92 -5.45 5.57
C VAL A 644 26.73 -4.96 6.39
N TRP A 645 26.04 -5.91 7.01
CA TRP A 645 24.94 -5.64 7.92
C TRP A 645 25.38 -6.01 9.33
N ALA A 646 24.92 -5.30 10.34
CA ALA A 646 25.13 -5.66 11.74
C ALA A 646 23.79 -5.99 12.38
N LEU A 647 23.78 -7.04 13.20
CA LEU A 647 22.64 -7.48 13.98
C LEU A 647 23.14 -7.85 15.37
N ASN A 648 22.58 -7.25 16.41
CA ASN A 648 22.99 -7.54 17.79
C ASN A 648 21.98 -8.41 18.56
N TYR A 649 22.32 -8.80 19.79
CA TYR A 649 21.46 -9.68 20.58
C TYR A 649 20.15 -9.03 21.07
N GLN A 650 20.04 -7.70 21.10
CA GLN A 650 18.74 -7.05 21.30
C GLN A 650 17.83 -7.20 20.08
N ALA A 651 18.36 -7.05 18.87
CA ALA A 651 17.60 -7.39 17.65
C ALA A 651 17.19 -8.87 17.65
N LEU A 652 18.08 -9.78 18.07
CA LEU A 652 17.74 -11.20 18.20
C LEU A 652 16.62 -11.44 19.22
N GLN A 653 16.65 -10.76 20.36
CA GLN A 653 15.61 -10.86 21.38
C GLN A 653 14.23 -10.49 20.83
N VAL A 654 14.12 -9.39 20.08
CA VAL A 654 12.87 -8.96 19.44
C VAL A 654 12.43 -9.94 18.36
N MET A 655 13.36 -10.43 17.52
CA MET A 655 13.04 -11.45 16.53
C MET A 655 12.55 -12.76 17.15
N LEU A 656 13.12 -13.20 18.29
CA LEU A 656 12.66 -14.40 19.00
C LEU A 656 11.26 -14.22 19.59
N ALA A 657 10.85 -13.00 19.95
CA ALA A 657 9.48 -12.72 20.36
C ALA A 657 8.48 -12.97 19.21
N ALA A 658 8.87 -12.62 17.97
CA ALA A 658 8.06 -12.87 16.76
C ALA A 658 8.13 -14.34 16.30
N LEU A 659 9.33 -14.91 16.21
CA LEU A 659 9.56 -16.28 15.73
C LEU A 659 9.08 -17.35 16.71
N GLY A 660 9.07 -17.03 18.00
CA GLY A 660 8.88 -17.98 19.09
C GLY A 660 10.18 -18.69 19.48
N PRO A 661 10.09 -19.67 20.41
CA PRO A 661 11.26 -20.37 20.94
C PRO A 661 12.10 -21.08 19.87
N MET A 662 13.40 -21.12 20.11
CA MET A 662 14.40 -21.68 19.22
C MET A 662 15.21 -22.78 19.90
N GLU A 663 15.04 -24.02 19.44
CA GLU A 663 15.81 -25.15 19.94
C GLU A 663 17.26 -25.11 19.44
N LEU A 664 18.21 -25.34 20.34
CA LEU A 664 19.65 -25.51 20.05
C LEU A 664 20.08 -26.94 20.39
N PRO A 665 19.92 -27.91 19.47
CA PRO A 665 20.17 -29.33 19.75
C PRO A 665 21.61 -29.64 20.20
N VAL A 666 22.60 -28.87 19.73
CA VAL A 666 24.02 -29.05 20.09
C VAL A 666 24.27 -28.76 21.59
N TYR A 667 23.41 -27.93 22.19
CA TYR A 667 23.50 -27.52 23.58
C TYR A 667 22.42 -28.17 24.46
N ASP A 668 21.42 -28.84 23.87
CA ASP A 668 20.24 -29.36 24.57
C ASP A 668 19.49 -28.22 25.31
N GLU A 669 19.32 -27.10 24.63
CA GLU A 669 18.73 -25.88 25.19
C GLU A 669 17.66 -25.28 24.29
N VAL A 670 16.79 -24.46 24.89
CA VAL A 670 15.78 -23.66 24.18
C VAL A 670 16.03 -22.19 24.45
N LEU A 671 16.26 -21.43 23.38
CA LEU A 671 16.36 -19.99 23.41
C LEU A 671 14.98 -19.34 23.25
N THR A 672 14.72 -18.32 24.04
CA THR A 672 13.51 -17.50 24.02
C THR A 672 13.89 -16.02 24.08
N SER A 673 12.93 -15.14 23.81
CA SER A 673 13.12 -13.70 24.03
C SER A 673 13.58 -13.38 25.46
N ASP A 674 13.15 -14.16 26.44
CA ASP A 674 13.37 -13.85 27.85
C ASP A 674 14.74 -14.31 28.36
N ASN A 675 15.32 -15.36 27.76
CA ASN A 675 16.58 -15.94 28.22
C ASN A 675 17.78 -15.68 27.30
N VAL A 676 17.59 -15.16 26.08
CA VAL A 676 18.68 -15.10 25.09
C VAL A 676 19.92 -14.33 25.58
N LEU A 677 19.73 -13.20 26.28
CA LEU A 677 20.86 -12.42 26.80
C LEU A 677 21.58 -13.15 27.94
N GLU A 678 20.81 -13.80 28.83
CA GLU A 678 21.35 -14.62 29.94
C GLU A 678 22.15 -15.81 29.41
N ARG A 679 21.66 -16.46 28.35
CA ARG A 679 22.33 -17.63 27.76
C ARG A 679 23.60 -17.28 27.01
N VAL A 680 23.60 -16.16 26.28
CA VAL A 680 24.81 -15.62 25.65
C VAL A 680 25.87 -15.29 26.71
N GLU A 681 25.46 -14.71 27.83
CA GLU A 681 26.36 -14.47 28.98
C GLU A 681 26.88 -15.79 29.55
N PHE A 682 26.00 -16.75 29.85
CA PHE A 682 26.35 -18.05 30.44
C PHE A 682 27.38 -18.81 29.60
N HIS A 683 27.23 -18.82 28.28
CA HIS A 683 28.16 -19.49 27.37
C HIS A 683 29.44 -18.70 27.06
N SER A 684 29.63 -17.52 27.65
CA SER A 684 30.90 -16.78 27.54
C SER A 684 32.07 -17.48 28.24
N ASP A 685 31.79 -18.41 29.15
CA ASP A 685 32.81 -19.25 29.80
C ASP A 685 33.42 -20.28 28.84
N ASP A 686 32.62 -20.80 27.89
CA ASP A 686 33.09 -21.75 26.88
C ASP A 686 34.15 -21.09 25.97
N GLU A 687 33.99 -19.80 25.67
CA GLU A 687 34.96 -18.98 24.90
C GLU A 687 36.30 -18.82 25.65
N LEU A 688 36.26 -18.76 26.99
CA LEU A 688 37.44 -18.47 27.82
C LEU A 688 38.26 -19.69 28.22
N VAL A 689 37.59 -20.81 28.50
CA VAL A 689 38.23 -22.01 29.05
C VAL A 689 38.81 -22.90 27.94
N GLY A 690 38.45 -22.67 26.67
CA GLY A 690 38.92 -23.49 25.55
C GLY A 690 38.61 -24.98 25.78
N ALA A 691 37.43 -25.28 26.32
CA ALA A 691 37.13 -26.54 26.96
C ALA A 691 36.98 -27.70 25.95
N GLY A 692 38.12 -28.33 25.57
CA GLY A 692 38.35 -29.78 25.42
C GLY A 692 37.42 -30.67 24.57
N GLN A 693 36.33 -30.19 24.01
CA GLN A 693 35.37 -30.93 23.16
C GLN A 693 35.02 -30.05 21.95
N PRO A 694 34.89 -30.62 20.74
CA PRO A 694 34.59 -29.87 19.52
C PRO A 694 33.09 -29.54 19.45
N LYS A 695 32.57 -28.76 20.41
CA LYS A 695 31.24 -28.16 20.27
C LYS A 695 31.33 -27.00 19.29
N LYS A 696 30.33 -26.88 18.42
CA LYS A 696 30.19 -25.70 17.55
C LYS A 696 29.98 -24.49 18.45
N GLU A 697 30.82 -23.46 18.31
CA GLU A 697 30.76 -22.25 19.16
C GLU A 697 29.34 -21.66 19.25
N TYR A 698 28.98 -21.19 20.45
CA TYR A 698 27.59 -20.87 20.81
C TYR A 698 26.98 -19.83 19.85
N ALA A 699 27.67 -18.72 19.61
CA ALA A 699 27.24 -17.68 18.69
C ALA A 699 26.95 -18.22 17.26
N VAL A 700 27.80 -19.13 16.77
CA VAL A 700 27.60 -19.76 15.45
C VAL A 700 26.39 -20.68 15.46
N ALA A 701 26.16 -21.43 16.55
CA ALA A 701 24.99 -22.29 16.71
C ALA A 701 23.69 -21.46 16.73
N VAL A 702 23.65 -20.40 17.55
CA VAL A 702 22.54 -19.44 17.64
C VAL A 702 22.24 -18.83 16.30
N PHE A 703 23.25 -18.24 15.64
CA PHE A 703 23.02 -17.54 14.39
C PHE A 703 22.59 -18.48 13.26
N SER A 704 23.21 -19.65 13.16
CA SER A 704 22.83 -20.65 12.17
C SER A 704 21.39 -21.13 12.37
N GLN A 705 20.96 -21.26 13.62
CA GLN A 705 19.59 -21.71 13.93
C GLN A 705 18.57 -20.60 13.63
N LEU A 706 18.89 -19.35 13.94
CA LEU A 706 18.06 -18.20 13.56
C LEU A 706 17.83 -18.19 12.04
N LEU A 707 18.90 -18.25 11.24
CA LEU A 707 18.78 -18.23 9.78
C LEU A 707 17.96 -19.41 9.24
N ARG A 708 18.11 -20.61 9.84
CA ARG A 708 17.29 -21.77 9.49
C ARG A 708 15.82 -21.55 9.82
N GLN A 709 15.51 -21.01 10.99
CA GLN A 709 14.13 -20.71 11.38
C GLN A 709 13.51 -19.67 10.45
N LEU A 710 14.25 -18.61 10.09
CA LEU A 710 13.81 -17.61 9.12
C LEU A 710 13.40 -18.25 7.78
N GLN A 711 14.20 -19.20 7.27
CA GLN A 711 13.91 -19.89 6.00
C GLN A 711 12.66 -20.79 6.02
N VAL A 712 12.11 -21.11 7.19
CA VAL A 712 10.92 -21.97 7.34
C VAL A 712 9.81 -21.29 8.16
N ILE A 713 9.79 -19.95 8.19
CA ILE A 713 8.75 -19.17 8.87
C ILE A 713 7.36 -19.52 8.30
N PRO A 714 6.35 -19.81 9.16
CA PRO A 714 4.95 -19.89 8.76
C PRO A 714 4.39 -18.54 8.30
N PHE A 715 3.46 -18.54 7.35
CA PHE A 715 2.88 -17.31 6.79
C PHE A 715 2.34 -16.37 7.87
N GLU A 716 1.70 -16.92 8.90
CA GLU A 716 1.07 -16.18 9.99
C GLU A 716 2.07 -15.40 10.87
N LYS A 717 3.36 -15.71 10.79
CA LYS A 717 4.43 -15.02 11.53
C LYS A 717 5.24 -14.07 10.66
N ALA A 718 5.05 -14.08 9.34
CA ALA A 718 5.84 -13.26 8.42
C ALA A 718 5.71 -11.77 8.75
N GLY A 719 4.49 -11.28 9.02
CA GLY A 719 4.25 -9.88 9.39
C GLY A 719 4.96 -9.50 10.69
N GLN A 720 4.87 -10.34 11.72
CA GLN A 720 5.53 -10.10 13.02
C GLN A 720 7.06 -10.03 12.88
N VAL A 721 7.65 -10.86 12.03
CA VAL A 721 9.10 -10.84 11.76
C VAL A 721 9.49 -9.58 10.97
N LEU A 722 8.70 -9.17 9.98
CA LEU A 722 8.92 -7.92 9.25
C LEU A 722 8.88 -6.72 10.20
N THR A 723 7.90 -6.67 11.11
CA THR A 723 7.82 -5.64 12.15
C THR A 723 9.06 -5.67 13.05
N ALA A 724 9.49 -6.85 13.53
CA ALA A 724 10.69 -6.98 14.35
C ALA A 724 11.98 -6.50 13.64
N LEU A 725 12.10 -6.75 12.32
CA LEU A 725 13.21 -6.24 11.51
C LEU A 725 13.15 -4.72 11.36
N ALA A 726 11.98 -4.15 11.08
CA ALA A 726 11.77 -2.71 11.00
C ALA A 726 12.10 -2.02 12.33
N GLU A 727 11.58 -2.54 13.44
CA GLU A 727 11.89 -2.06 14.81
C GLU A 727 13.39 -2.15 15.11
N GLY A 728 14.06 -3.21 14.63
CA GLY A 728 15.51 -3.37 14.75
C GLY A 728 16.28 -2.27 14.02
N LEU A 729 15.85 -1.90 12.81
CA LEU A 729 16.46 -0.82 12.01
C LEU A 729 16.19 0.57 12.63
N GLU A 730 14.94 0.83 13.03
CA GLU A 730 14.53 2.10 13.66
C GLU A 730 15.27 2.30 14.99
N ASN A 731 15.28 1.30 15.88
CA ASN A 731 15.95 1.41 17.17
C ASN A 731 17.47 1.20 17.13
N LYS A 732 18.06 1.15 15.92
CA LYS A 732 19.51 1.01 15.67
C LYS A 732 20.12 -0.26 16.26
N GLN A 733 19.34 -1.35 16.32
CA GLN A 733 19.81 -2.69 16.69
C GLN A 733 20.21 -3.54 15.47
N ILE A 734 19.78 -3.08 14.28
CA ILE A 734 20.23 -3.55 12.98
C ILE A 734 20.77 -2.34 12.22
N LEU A 735 21.94 -2.47 11.59
CA LEU A 735 22.53 -1.45 10.73
C LEU A 735 22.87 -2.03 9.37
N LEU A 736 22.70 -1.26 8.31
CA LEU A 736 22.90 -1.70 6.92
C LEU A 736 23.89 -0.79 6.19
N SER A 737 25.01 -1.36 5.74
CA SER A 737 25.95 -0.67 4.85
C SER A 737 26.14 -1.42 3.54
N PHE A 738 26.17 -0.68 2.44
CA PHE A 738 26.27 -1.18 1.07
C PHE A 738 27.50 -0.60 0.37
N ALA A 739 28.13 -1.41 -0.48
CA ALA A 739 29.23 -0.96 -1.33
C ALA A 739 28.72 -0.09 -2.49
N ALA A 740 27.50 -0.34 -2.97
CA ALA A 740 26.84 0.44 -4.01
C ALA A 740 26.41 1.81 -3.47
N THR A 741 26.81 2.89 -4.15
CA THR A 741 26.64 4.27 -3.65
C THR A 741 25.18 4.71 -3.59
N ASP A 742 24.37 4.30 -4.54
CA ASP A 742 22.93 4.53 -4.59
C ASP A 742 22.20 3.87 -3.42
N LEU A 743 22.51 2.59 -3.14
CA LEU A 743 21.93 1.86 -2.01
C LEU A 743 22.39 2.46 -0.67
N GLN A 744 23.69 2.77 -0.54
CA GLN A 744 24.21 3.41 0.67
C GLN A 744 23.54 4.76 0.95
N GLU A 745 23.34 5.57 -0.09
CA GLU A 745 22.67 6.86 0.03
C GLU A 745 21.20 6.72 0.43
N ALA A 746 20.51 5.67 -0.05
CA ALA A 746 19.16 5.35 0.41
C ALA A 746 19.15 4.97 1.90
N MET A 747 20.05 4.09 2.35
CA MET A 747 20.14 3.72 3.77
C MET A 747 20.54 4.88 4.67
N ARG A 748 21.34 5.82 4.17
CA ARG A 748 21.70 7.05 4.87
C ARG A 748 20.49 7.93 5.12
N LYS A 749 19.64 8.12 4.10
CA LYS A 749 18.40 8.91 4.22
C LYS A 749 17.36 8.27 5.12
N LEU A 750 17.34 6.94 5.18
CA LEU A 750 16.49 6.18 6.10
C LEU A 750 17.11 6.04 7.49
N GLU A 751 18.32 6.58 7.71
CA GLU A 751 19.06 6.51 8.98
C GLU A 751 19.42 5.07 9.43
N TRP A 752 19.27 4.09 8.55
CA TRP A 752 19.60 2.68 8.81
C TRP A 752 21.08 2.36 8.65
N SER A 753 21.86 3.32 8.15
CA SER A 753 23.28 3.14 7.85
C SER A 753 24.23 3.30 9.04
N GLY A 754 23.78 3.85 10.17
CA GLY A 754 24.64 4.12 11.34
C GLY A 754 25.82 5.06 11.06
N GLU A 755 25.80 5.83 9.96
CA GLU A 755 26.78 6.88 9.67
C GLU A 755 26.69 7.98 10.73
N VAL A 756 27.78 8.73 10.94
CA VAL A 756 27.70 9.97 11.72
C VAL A 756 26.90 10.98 10.89
N ILE A 757 25.70 11.33 11.37
CA ILE A 757 24.75 12.18 10.63
C ILE A 757 25.18 13.63 10.74
N ASN A 758 25.01 14.44 9.69
CA ASN A 758 25.06 15.90 9.76
C ASN A 758 23.62 16.41 9.70
N PRO A 759 23.01 16.82 10.83
CA PRO A 759 21.61 17.25 10.86
C PRO A 759 21.45 18.56 10.09
N VAL A 760 20.29 18.72 9.45
CA VAL A 760 19.91 19.98 8.79
C VAL A 760 18.73 20.60 9.52
N CYS A 761 18.61 21.93 9.43
CA CYS A 761 17.50 22.64 10.04
C CYS A 761 16.16 22.14 9.45
N PRO A 762 15.20 21.68 10.27
CA PRO A 762 13.88 21.30 9.79
C PRO A 762 13.14 22.50 9.21
N THR A 763 12.32 22.24 8.18
CA THR A 763 11.63 23.30 7.41
C THR A 763 10.76 24.21 8.27
N GLN A 764 10.13 23.67 9.33
CA GLN A 764 9.32 24.47 10.28
C GLN A 764 10.12 25.51 11.09
N PHE A 765 11.43 25.32 11.25
CA PHE A 765 12.34 26.23 11.96
C PHE A 765 13.15 27.12 11.00
N SER A 766 13.16 26.78 9.71
CA SER A 766 13.90 27.52 8.66
C SER A 766 13.50 28.99 8.39
N PRO A 767 12.32 29.52 8.78
CA PRO A 767 12.02 30.94 8.59
C PRO A 767 12.89 31.90 9.40
N LEU A 768 13.56 31.42 10.45
CA LEU A 768 14.47 32.19 11.30
C LEU A 768 15.93 31.74 11.08
N THR A 769 16.88 32.51 11.64
CA THR A 769 18.26 32.02 11.77
C THR A 769 18.25 30.75 12.59
N CYS A 770 18.79 29.66 12.05
CA CYS A 770 18.64 28.33 12.65
C CYS A 770 20.00 27.78 13.06
N LEU A 771 20.20 27.62 14.37
CA LEU A 771 21.35 26.96 14.97
C LEU A 771 21.01 25.49 15.22
N VAL A 772 21.84 24.59 14.71
CA VAL A 772 21.66 23.15 14.89
C VAL A 772 22.96 22.58 15.46
N ASP A 773 22.97 22.29 16.75
CA ASP A 773 24.08 21.60 17.40
C ASP A 773 23.86 20.09 17.40
N GLN A 774 24.96 19.35 17.36
CA GLN A 774 24.95 17.90 17.42
C GLN A 774 25.81 17.34 18.55
N VAL A 775 25.29 16.27 19.15
CA VAL A 775 26.08 15.36 19.97
C VAL A 775 25.84 13.92 19.56
N PHE A 776 26.92 13.19 19.27
CA PHE A 776 26.89 11.74 19.16
C PHE A 776 27.80 11.14 20.25
N GLN A 777 27.16 10.59 21.27
CA GLN A 777 27.82 9.95 22.40
C GLN A 777 28.01 8.46 22.10
N VAL A 778 29.26 8.01 22.09
CA VAL A 778 29.63 6.64 21.72
C VAL A 778 30.44 5.99 22.83
N GLU A 779 29.92 4.89 23.34
CA GLU A 779 30.48 4.10 24.42
C GLU A 779 31.13 2.82 23.86
N ALA A 780 32.40 2.58 24.19
CA ALA A 780 33.06 1.30 23.94
C ALA A 780 33.41 0.64 25.28
N ASN A 781 32.96 -0.59 25.50
CA ASN A 781 33.38 -1.39 26.65
C ASN A 781 34.85 -1.81 26.44
N ILE A 782 35.73 -1.33 27.32
CA ILE A 782 37.17 -1.63 27.34
C ILE A 782 37.57 -2.49 28.54
N SER A 783 36.59 -3.03 29.28
CA SER A 783 36.81 -4.03 30.33
C SER A 783 36.94 -5.46 29.79
N LEU A 784 36.60 -5.69 28.52
CA LEU A 784 36.61 -7.00 27.85
C LEU A 784 35.67 -8.04 28.49
N ASN A 785 34.68 -7.59 29.27
CA ASN A 785 33.70 -8.43 29.95
C ASN A 785 32.29 -8.18 29.38
N ARG A 786 31.31 -9.01 29.75
CA ARG A 786 29.93 -8.97 29.22
C ARG A 786 28.96 -8.15 30.08
N VAL A 787 29.46 -7.16 30.82
CA VAL A 787 28.70 -6.47 31.87
C VAL A 787 27.63 -5.50 31.36
N ASN A 788 27.61 -5.13 30.07
CA ASN A 788 26.73 -4.07 29.56
C ASN A 788 25.24 -4.33 29.80
N ALA A 789 24.80 -5.59 29.92
CA ALA A 789 23.42 -5.95 30.28
C ALA A 789 22.98 -5.39 31.65
N TYR A 790 23.93 -5.17 32.56
CA TYR A 790 23.67 -4.68 33.92
C TYR A 790 23.90 -3.17 34.08
N VAL A 791 24.40 -2.49 33.04
CA VAL A 791 24.71 -1.05 33.08
C VAL A 791 23.48 -0.25 32.69
N ARG A 792 23.02 0.61 33.61
CA ARG A 792 21.95 1.59 33.36
C ARG A 792 22.54 2.99 33.22
N ARG A 793 21.92 3.78 32.35
CA ARG A 793 22.32 5.14 32.00
C ARG A 793 21.16 6.08 32.25
N GLU A 794 21.46 7.29 32.67
CA GLU A 794 20.57 8.43 32.68
C GLU A 794 21.36 9.63 32.18
N VAL A 795 20.80 10.38 31.22
CA VAL A 795 21.48 11.51 30.59
C VAL A 795 20.74 12.79 30.93
N ARG A 796 21.48 13.81 31.35
CA ARG A 796 21.00 15.18 31.44
C ARG A 796 21.86 16.06 30.53
N HIS A 797 21.23 16.93 29.74
CA HIS A 797 21.92 17.88 28.88
C HIS A 797 21.35 19.28 29.10
N ASP A 798 22.10 20.10 29.83
CA ASP A 798 21.78 21.50 30.08
C ASP A 798 22.43 22.37 29.01
N ILE A 799 21.63 23.22 28.36
CA ILE A 799 22.03 24.10 27.28
C ILE A 799 21.62 25.52 27.64
N ASP A 800 22.62 26.40 27.79
CA ASP A 800 22.46 27.81 28.13
C ASP A 800 22.64 28.67 26.88
N LEU A 801 21.58 29.39 26.52
CA LEU A 801 21.46 30.32 25.39
C LEU A 801 21.48 31.79 25.85
N GLY A 802 21.65 32.09 27.14
CA GLY A 802 21.67 33.46 27.66
C GLY A 802 23.02 34.17 27.58
N GLY A 803 24.06 33.49 27.09
CA GLY A 803 25.41 34.04 26.90
C GLY A 803 25.69 34.46 25.46
N GLU A 804 26.92 34.92 25.20
CA GLU A 804 27.39 35.21 23.83
C GLU A 804 27.49 33.93 22.98
N LYS A 805 27.81 32.79 23.60
CA LYS A 805 27.90 31.48 22.96
C LYS A 805 26.96 30.50 23.62
N VAL A 806 26.49 29.52 22.85
CA VAL A 806 25.75 28.39 23.38
C VAL A 806 26.68 27.56 24.27
N THR A 807 26.27 27.35 25.53
CA THR A 807 27.05 26.59 26.50
C THR A 807 26.35 25.29 26.85
N HIS A 808 27.06 24.18 26.69
CA HIS A 808 26.56 22.84 26.95
C HIS A 808 27.19 22.23 28.19
N THR A 809 26.36 21.59 29.01
CA THR A 809 26.79 20.68 30.07
C THR A 809 26.03 19.37 29.95
N ARG A 810 26.73 18.32 29.52
CA ARG A 810 26.18 16.96 29.42
C ARG A 810 26.65 16.13 30.60
N THR A 811 25.70 15.60 31.36
CA THR A 811 25.92 14.73 32.52
C THR A 811 25.34 13.35 32.23
N ILE A 812 26.16 12.31 32.40
CA ILE A 812 25.78 10.91 32.24
C ILE A 812 25.98 10.20 33.56
N THR A 813 24.89 9.68 34.13
CA THR A 813 24.94 8.84 35.33
C THR A 813 24.90 7.38 34.92
N LEU A 814 25.97 6.65 35.24
CA LEU A 814 26.14 5.23 34.97
C LEU A 814 25.98 4.45 36.26
N LYS A 815 25.10 3.44 36.27
CA LYS A 815 24.96 2.49 37.38
C LYS A 815 25.25 1.08 36.90
N ASN A 816 26.24 0.43 37.49
CA ASN A 816 26.56 -0.97 37.21
C ASN A 816 25.83 -1.87 38.23
N ASN A 817 24.76 -2.54 37.80
CA ASN A 817 23.97 -3.43 38.67
C ASN A 817 24.49 -4.88 38.69
N ALA A 818 25.71 -5.15 38.20
CA ALA A 818 26.24 -6.50 38.18
C ALA A 818 26.35 -7.09 39.60
N PRO A 819 25.90 -8.33 39.83
CA PRO A 819 25.93 -8.94 41.17
C PRO A 819 27.31 -9.35 41.65
N SER A 820 28.32 -9.45 40.77
CA SER A 820 29.64 -9.97 41.11
C SER A 820 30.78 -9.23 40.40
N GLN A 821 32.00 -9.44 40.91
CA GLN A 821 33.26 -9.02 40.27
C GLN A 821 33.86 -10.09 39.35
N GLY A 822 33.28 -11.31 39.35
CA GLY A 822 33.82 -12.44 38.59
C GLY A 822 33.43 -12.36 37.12
N TRP A 823 34.24 -13.00 36.28
CA TRP A 823 33.91 -13.23 34.88
C TRP A 823 32.55 -13.99 34.76
N PRO A 824 31.70 -13.71 33.75
CA PRO A 824 31.83 -12.72 32.66
C PRO A 824 31.45 -11.29 33.03
N LEU A 825 31.25 -11.00 34.31
CA LEU A 825 30.85 -9.68 34.81
C LEU A 825 32.06 -8.89 35.33
N GLY A 826 31.78 -7.87 36.14
CA GLY A 826 32.78 -7.15 36.91
C GLY A 826 32.71 -5.65 36.76
N THR A 827 33.86 -4.99 36.96
CA THR A 827 33.95 -3.54 36.83
C THR A 827 33.74 -3.15 35.38
N TYR A 828 32.78 -2.27 35.14
CA TYR A 828 32.53 -1.73 33.83
C TYR A 828 33.54 -0.64 33.50
N LYS A 829 34.43 -0.87 32.54
CA LYS A 829 35.34 0.15 32.02
C LYS A 829 34.87 0.54 30.64
N ALA A 830 34.60 1.82 30.45
CA ALA A 830 34.10 2.37 29.20
C ALA A 830 35.04 3.45 28.69
N TYR A 831 35.21 3.53 27.37
CA TYR A 831 35.74 4.70 26.70
C TYR A 831 34.60 5.42 25.98
N PHE A 832 34.27 6.62 26.47
CA PHE A 832 33.29 7.49 25.85
C PHE A 832 33.97 8.38 24.81
N ARG A 833 33.41 8.44 23.61
CA ARG A 833 33.73 9.47 22.61
C ARG A 833 32.50 10.31 22.38
N PHE A 834 32.66 11.62 22.53
CA PHE A 834 31.66 12.61 22.14
C PHE A 834 32.09 13.18 20.80
N VAL A 835 31.35 12.82 19.75
CA VAL A 835 31.53 13.39 18.42
C VAL A 835 30.60 14.61 18.33
N LEU A 836 31.21 15.78 18.24
CA LEU A 836 30.57 17.10 18.24
C LEU A 836 30.87 17.82 16.92
N ASP A 837 30.21 18.95 16.71
CA ASP A 837 30.49 19.85 15.59
C ASP A 837 31.95 20.32 15.57
N GLU A 838 32.45 20.68 14.39
CA GLU A 838 33.88 20.99 14.19
C GLU A 838 34.34 22.17 15.05
N GLU A 839 33.45 23.15 15.17
CA GLU A 839 33.60 24.42 15.86
C GLU A 839 33.50 24.28 17.38
N ALA A 840 33.00 23.15 17.89
CA ALA A 840 32.83 22.91 19.31
C ALA A 840 34.16 23.06 20.07
N GLN A 841 34.11 23.78 21.19
CA GLN A 841 35.27 24.06 22.04
C GLN A 841 35.04 23.43 23.42
N PRO A 842 35.61 22.25 23.69
CA PRO A 842 35.52 21.61 25.00
C PRO A 842 36.15 22.49 26.08
N THR A 843 35.38 22.81 27.11
CA THR A 843 35.82 23.64 28.25
C THR A 843 36.24 22.79 29.44
N GLY A 844 35.76 21.54 29.53
CA GLY A 844 36.22 20.59 30.54
C GLY A 844 35.48 19.25 30.49
N ALA A 845 36.04 18.27 31.20
CA ALA A 845 35.36 17.02 31.51
C ALA A 845 35.68 16.60 32.95
N ALA A 846 34.75 15.94 33.62
CA ALA A 846 34.93 15.44 34.97
C ALA A 846 34.31 14.06 35.15
N VAL A 847 34.92 13.23 36.00
CA VAL A 847 34.36 11.94 36.44
C VAL A 847 34.24 11.97 37.95
N ASN A 848 33.04 11.76 38.47
CA ASN A 848 32.70 11.84 39.89
C ASN A 848 33.14 13.18 40.52
N GLY A 849 32.92 14.28 39.79
CA GLY A 849 33.31 15.64 40.20
C GLY A 849 34.81 15.95 40.10
N LYS A 850 35.65 14.97 39.72
CA LYS A 850 37.09 15.18 39.52
C LYS A 850 37.37 15.54 38.07
N LYS A 851 37.86 16.77 37.84
CA LYS A 851 38.28 17.25 36.51
C LYS A 851 39.38 16.35 35.92
N LEU A 852 39.24 16.05 34.63
CA LEU A 852 40.20 15.29 33.83
C LEU A 852 41.16 16.24 33.10
N ALA A 853 42.41 15.82 32.94
CA ALA A 853 43.44 16.57 32.23
C ALA A 853 44.54 15.63 31.70
N GLY A 854 45.32 16.11 30.72
CA GLY A 854 46.43 15.35 30.15
C GLY A 854 45.97 14.06 29.49
N GLU A 855 46.65 12.95 29.77
CA GLU A 855 46.40 11.66 29.09
C GLU A 855 45.03 11.02 29.37
N SER A 856 44.27 11.50 30.37
CA SER A 856 42.93 11.01 30.69
C SER A 856 41.81 11.74 29.95
N LEU A 857 42.13 12.69 29.07
CA LEU A 857 41.18 13.44 28.25
C LEU A 857 41.78 13.57 26.84
N ALA A 858 41.19 12.85 25.88
CA ALA A 858 41.58 12.99 24.48
C ALA A 858 40.72 14.08 23.84
N VAL A 859 41.34 15.05 23.16
CA VAL A 859 40.64 16.02 22.32
C VAL A 859 41.34 16.06 20.98
N TYR A 860 40.64 15.69 19.92
CA TYR A 860 41.18 15.68 18.57
C TYR A 860 40.09 16.01 17.55
N SER A 861 40.50 16.26 16.31
CA SER A 861 39.57 16.43 15.20
C SER A 861 39.70 15.25 14.24
N GLU A 862 38.57 14.72 13.81
CA GLU A 862 38.50 13.61 12.85
C GLU A 862 37.37 13.89 11.86
N ARG A 863 37.70 13.92 10.56
CA ARG A 863 36.72 14.05 9.46
C ARG A 863 35.75 15.24 9.60
N GLY A 864 36.27 16.41 9.99
CA GLY A 864 35.45 17.62 10.18
C GLY A 864 34.57 17.57 11.43
N ARG A 865 34.93 16.76 12.42
CA ARG A 865 34.26 16.69 13.73
C ARG A 865 35.24 16.90 14.85
N LYS A 866 34.75 17.46 15.96
CA LYS A 866 35.50 17.48 17.23
C LYS A 866 35.19 16.21 18.00
N VAL A 867 36.21 15.50 18.47
CA VAL A 867 36.04 14.31 19.30
C VAL A 867 36.64 14.54 20.68
N VAL A 868 35.85 14.29 21.72
CA VAL A 868 36.29 14.28 23.11
C VAL A 868 36.20 12.87 23.66
N GLY A 869 37.34 12.30 24.03
CA GLY A 869 37.48 10.94 24.54
C GLY A 869 37.73 10.89 26.05
N VAL A 870 36.89 10.17 26.78
CA VAL A 870 36.93 10.06 28.25
C VAL A 870 36.77 8.61 28.72
N PRO A 871 37.77 8.03 29.42
CA PRO A 871 37.62 6.74 30.07
C PRO A 871 36.87 6.86 31.40
N VAL A 872 35.95 5.94 31.67
CA VAL A 872 35.17 5.84 32.91
C VAL A 872 35.25 4.40 33.45
N ALA A 873 35.26 4.25 34.77
CA ALA A 873 35.19 2.95 35.43
C ALA A 873 34.09 2.93 36.49
N VAL A 874 33.24 1.91 36.46
CA VAL A 874 32.09 1.74 37.38
C VAL A 874 32.16 0.34 38.00
N PRO A 875 32.53 0.20 39.27
CA PRO A 875 32.55 -1.10 39.93
C PRO A 875 31.13 -1.69 40.04
N PRO A 876 30.96 -3.01 40.20
CA PRO A 876 29.69 -3.65 40.50
C PRO A 876 28.99 -3.00 41.69
N GLN A 877 27.66 -2.84 41.57
CA GLN A 877 26.80 -2.09 42.48
C GLN A 877 27.18 -0.62 42.67
N GLY A 878 28.12 -0.10 41.88
CA GLY A 878 28.60 1.27 41.92
C GLY A 878 27.87 2.18 40.94
N THR A 879 28.03 3.47 41.18
CA THR A 879 27.57 4.55 40.30
C THR A 879 28.76 5.44 39.95
N ALA A 880 28.82 5.92 38.71
CA ALA A 880 29.72 6.98 38.30
C ALA A 880 28.98 8.06 37.52
N THR A 881 29.44 9.30 37.63
CA THR A 881 28.90 10.45 36.89
C THR A 881 30.00 11.01 35.98
N LEU A 882 29.74 11.04 34.68
CA LEU A 882 30.58 11.69 33.67
C LEU A 882 29.96 13.02 33.27
N GLU A 883 30.71 14.10 33.37
CA GLU A 883 30.32 15.44 32.96
C GLU A 883 31.23 15.92 31.82
N LEU A 884 30.63 16.46 30.76
CA LEU A 884 31.31 17.12 29.66
C LEU A 884 30.74 18.54 29.51
N SER A 885 31.63 19.53 29.48
CA SER A 885 31.27 20.93 29.20
C SER A 885 31.97 21.41 27.93
N TYR A 886 31.23 22.10 27.06
CA TYR A 886 31.74 22.67 25.82
C TYR A 886 30.88 23.87 25.39
N VAL A 887 31.43 24.69 24.50
CA VAL A 887 30.72 25.81 23.86
C VAL A 887 30.72 25.64 22.34
N THR A 888 29.66 26.05 21.67
CA THR A 888 29.49 25.96 20.21
C THR A 888 29.38 27.36 19.59
N GLU A 889 28.40 27.59 18.71
CA GLU A 889 28.23 28.81 17.95
C GLU A 889 27.79 30.01 18.81
N THR A 890 27.84 31.20 18.21
CA THR A 890 27.41 32.45 18.85
C THR A 890 25.89 32.54 18.84
N VAL A 891 25.29 32.90 19.97
CA VAL A 891 23.83 33.10 20.06
C VAL A 891 23.43 34.33 19.25
N PRO A 892 22.44 34.25 18.34
CA PRO A 892 22.00 35.40 17.55
C PRO A 892 21.33 36.47 18.43
N VAL A 893 21.53 37.75 18.08
CA VAL A 893 20.96 38.91 18.82
C VAL A 893 19.47 39.14 18.51
N GLY A 894 18.92 38.51 17.47
CA GLY A 894 17.52 38.64 17.05
C GLY A 894 16.82 37.28 16.98
N PRO A 895 15.56 37.23 16.50
CA PRO A 895 14.78 35.99 16.48
C PRO A 895 15.51 34.83 15.79
N PHE A 896 15.56 33.70 16.46
CA PHE A 896 16.31 32.53 16.02
C PHE A 896 15.63 31.23 16.44
N SER A 897 16.00 30.14 15.80
CA SER A 897 15.66 28.79 16.21
C SER A 897 16.92 28.08 16.67
N TYR A 898 16.82 27.40 17.81
CA TYR A 898 17.88 26.55 18.34
C TYR A 898 17.41 25.11 18.38
N LEU A 899 18.22 24.20 17.86
CA LEU A 899 17.95 22.78 17.87
C LEU A 899 19.18 21.97 18.31
N LEU A 900 18.91 20.89 19.03
CA LEU A 900 19.88 19.86 19.38
C LEU A 900 19.49 18.54 18.71
N PHE A 901 20.43 17.96 17.98
CA PHE A 901 20.36 16.59 17.48
C PHE A 901 21.24 15.66 18.34
N ASP A 902 20.61 14.71 19.04
CA ASP A 902 21.27 13.69 19.84
C ASP A 902 21.18 12.33 19.14
N GLN A 903 22.28 11.92 18.52
CA GLN A 903 22.34 10.68 17.74
C GLN A 903 22.44 9.45 18.67
N LYS A 904 21.51 8.51 18.51
CA LYS A 904 21.51 7.23 19.23
C LYS A 904 22.65 6.32 18.78
N GLN A 905 23.35 5.72 19.74
CA GLN A 905 24.31 4.63 19.51
C GLN A 905 23.59 3.27 19.42
N ALA A 906 24.03 2.45 18.47
CA ALA A 906 23.59 1.06 18.35
C ALA A 906 24.01 0.18 19.55
N GLY A 907 23.24 -0.87 19.84
CA GLY A 907 23.51 -1.83 20.93
C GLY A 907 23.21 -1.34 22.35
N VAL A 908 22.95 -0.03 22.51
CA VAL A 908 22.56 0.58 23.78
C VAL A 908 21.06 0.47 23.97
N ALA A 909 20.64 0.02 25.16
CA ALA A 909 19.23 -0.03 25.54
C ALA A 909 18.63 1.37 25.68
N ASN A 910 17.30 1.45 25.62
CA ASN A 910 16.55 2.71 25.78
C ASN A 910 17.00 3.48 27.03
N THR A 911 17.39 4.74 26.84
CA THR A 911 18.03 5.56 27.87
C THR A 911 17.15 6.78 28.19
N PRO A 912 16.77 6.98 29.46
CA PRO A 912 16.13 8.22 29.89
C PRO A 912 17.05 9.41 29.65
N ILE A 913 16.49 10.47 29.06
CA ILE A 913 17.22 11.71 28.78
C ILE A 913 16.38 12.93 29.13
N THR A 914 17.00 13.86 29.85
CA THR A 914 16.44 15.18 30.13
C THR A 914 17.28 16.25 29.45
N ILE A 915 16.66 17.03 28.58
CA ILE A 915 17.31 18.14 27.88
C ILE A 915 16.68 19.44 28.37
N THR A 916 17.48 20.40 28.79
CA THR A 916 17.01 21.69 29.28
C THR A 916 17.61 22.81 28.44
N PHE A 917 16.76 23.64 27.83
CA PHE A 917 17.17 24.90 27.20
C PHE A 917 16.90 26.03 28.17
N TYR A 918 17.91 26.84 28.49
CA TYR A 918 17.77 28.05 29.27
C TYR A 918 17.96 29.26 28.35
N ASN A 919 16.98 30.16 28.32
CA ASN A 919 17.07 31.42 27.60
C ASN A 919 16.31 32.49 28.40
N PRO A 920 17.00 33.42 29.07
CA PRO A 920 16.37 34.47 29.87
C PRO A 920 15.91 35.68 29.04
N ASP A 921 16.39 35.84 27.81
CA ASP A 921 16.23 37.06 27.03
C ASP A 921 15.05 37.01 26.04
N HIS A 922 14.59 35.80 25.68
CA HIS A 922 13.59 35.59 24.64
C HIS A 922 12.55 34.53 25.01
N GLU A 923 11.29 34.78 24.66
CA GLU A 923 10.20 33.83 24.88
C GLU A 923 10.11 32.79 23.74
N PRO A 924 9.82 31.51 24.06
CA PRO A 924 9.68 30.47 23.05
C PRO A 924 8.33 30.56 22.33
N THR A 925 8.36 30.50 20.99
CA THR A 925 7.16 30.63 20.12
C THR A 925 6.80 29.35 19.38
N LEU A 926 7.79 28.49 19.12
CA LEU A 926 7.63 27.16 18.56
C LEU A 926 8.48 26.20 19.37
N ILE A 927 7.93 25.05 19.76
CA ILE A 927 8.63 24.03 20.54
C ILE A 927 8.31 22.67 19.91
N ALA A 928 9.34 21.89 19.59
CA ALA A 928 9.17 20.52 19.08
C ALA A 928 10.30 19.60 19.60
N PRO A 929 9.99 18.40 20.12
CA PRO A 929 8.66 17.92 20.51
C PRO A 929 8.14 18.72 21.72
N THR A 930 6.97 18.37 22.26
CA THR A 930 6.40 19.09 23.41
C THR A 930 7.34 19.10 24.62
N ALA A 931 7.56 20.28 25.20
CA ALA A 931 8.38 20.47 26.41
C ALA A 931 7.55 21.05 27.56
N LYS A 932 8.03 20.87 28.79
CA LYS A 932 7.53 21.64 29.93
C LYS A 932 8.17 23.02 29.89
N VAL A 933 7.34 24.06 29.97
CA VAL A 933 7.79 25.47 29.98
C VAL A 933 7.84 25.95 31.42
N TYR A 934 8.99 26.48 31.82
CA TYR A 934 9.22 27.25 33.05
C TYR A 934 9.65 28.66 32.64
N ASP A 935 9.53 29.66 33.54
CA ASP A 935 9.70 31.09 33.24
C ASP A 935 10.81 31.39 32.20
N ASN A 936 12.02 30.88 32.41
CA ASN A 936 13.17 31.10 31.50
C ASN A 936 13.78 29.79 30.94
N SER A 937 13.05 28.67 30.98
CA SER A 937 13.60 27.39 30.52
C SER A 937 12.59 26.40 29.97
N LEU A 938 13.02 25.62 28.99
CA LEU A 938 12.28 24.49 28.41
C LEU A 938 12.90 23.17 28.87
N GLU A 939 12.09 22.24 29.39
CA GLU A 939 12.54 20.91 29.77
C GLU A 939 11.86 19.84 28.92
N PHE A 940 12.68 19.09 28.17
CA PHE A 940 12.28 17.90 27.42
C PHE A 940 12.65 16.67 28.25
N SER A 941 11.65 15.92 28.70
CA SER A 941 11.84 14.63 29.39
C SER A 941 11.46 13.49 28.44
N LEU A 942 12.46 12.81 27.89
CA LEU A 942 12.31 11.84 26.80
C LEU A 942 12.97 10.50 27.16
N THR A 943 12.69 9.49 26.35
CA THR A 943 13.46 8.23 26.33
C THR A 943 14.05 8.09 24.94
N GLN A 944 15.37 7.94 24.84
CA GLN A 944 16.06 7.78 23.56
C GLN A 944 15.83 6.36 23.01
N THR A 945 14.78 6.20 22.22
CA THR A 945 14.47 4.98 21.47
C THR A 945 15.08 5.02 20.06
N ASP A 946 15.18 6.20 19.47
CA ASP A 946 15.94 6.47 18.23
C ASP A 946 16.77 7.77 18.40
N HIS A 947 17.29 8.33 17.30
CA HIS A 947 17.82 9.68 17.24
C HIS A 947 16.80 10.68 17.80
N LEU A 948 17.27 11.66 18.58
CA LEU A 948 16.42 12.69 19.15
C LEU A 948 16.73 14.03 18.50
N PHE A 949 15.66 14.71 18.08
CA PHE A 949 15.73 16.07 17.57
C PHE A 949 14.81 16.92 18.43
N VAL A 950 15.39 17.86 19.20
CA VAL A 950 14.62 18.78 20.05
C VAL A 950 14.97 20.21 19.69
N GLY A 951 14.00 21.11 19.69
CA GLY A 951 14.21 22.47 19.22
C GLY A 951 13.14 23.46 19.67
N ALA A 952 13.54 24.73 19.70
CA ALA A 952 12.66 25.85 19.99
C ALA A 952 13.00 27.10 19.16
N SER A 953 11.98 27.87 18.79
CA SER A 953 12.15 29.22 18.21
C SER A 953 11.94 30.28 19.28
N PHE A 954 12.83 31.25 19.33
CA PHE A 954 12.87 32.36 20.29
C PHE A 954 12.65 33.68 19.56
N GLN A 955 11.82 34.57 20.12
CA GLN A 955 11.50 35.89 19.55
C GLN A 955 12.02 37.05 20.39
#